data_AF-J3YHU2-F1
#
_entry.id   AF-J3YHU2-F1
#
_cell.length_a   1.000
_cell.length_b   1.000
_cell.length_c   1.000
_cell.angle_alpha   90.00
_cell.angle_beta   90.00
_cell.angle_gamma   90.00
#
_symmetry.space_group_name_H-M   'P 1'
#
loop_
_entity.id
_entity.type
_entity.pdbx_description
1 polymer ?
#
loop_
_entity_poly.entity_id
_entity_poly.type
_entity_poly.pdbx_seq_one_letter_code
_entity_poly.pdbx_strand_id
1 'polypeptide(L)'
;MKRKNILKFVSLLGIGSFVMLAAASCTSATTPTPNPPSNGGGMMSDNPNPGNTTPKQQLAAGRKTLTDLLGTENTNVALYADYANIQSTLSTAYMTAKTASENTSATLDNLRSASTTLQAAIDKAASDKRAFDSANQPLVTAYNQLKTTLQSKTTSLEGLSENKYSGIKKHVSEMFDAGSAITARTLDPTNDERPTLEKVNEANNSIKMAISPESLKNWKDNADKFNDFEKKPLSKTQLSAGEDSAHNQEQPANWSFAGYSVDITTGSASNSQNLPNWNFAQRKVWTSEAARNNGSIDLVANPTVPTDVSWIYSLTGQGTKYTLEFTYYGPSTAFLYFPYKLVKSADSSSVALQYNLNNTSPKLINFQPVRTEPANADSTTNETTTTGSSENRSSSETLVADEATSTNNEMNPTPTAADINIAKVTLSNLNFGTNTIEFSVSTTAEEGTSKVAPMIGNMYITSNDQNQRKIYNEIFGNTSNGSTSVTVDLLKGYSLASGWSTYVGEFKRLTGANQTASDSQTSAPNYLVGFIAGHGQRTVDNVSNIIRNPSIEGQQRTLAIYINAPVEGEYYISGSYLTNVARDLKFSTGETNNVLTITGLRQDNWQTLGKFDTSTMMTGITVTQGSNNKTTLKLKSGLNKVVITGGTANNTNAPDIGNLTFKLMTTTSNSETNTPA
;
A
#
# COMPACT_ATOMS: atom_id res chain seq x y z
N MET A 1 40.17 -15.81 -33.97
CA MET A 1 40.56 -16.44 -32.69
C MET A 1 39.34 -16.64 -31.82
N LYS A 2 39.10 -17.91 -31.45
CA LYS A 2 38.23 -18.51 -30.40
C LYS A 2 36.96 -17.73 -29.94
N ARG A 3 35.80 -18.17 -30.46
CA ARG A 3 34.49 -17.96 -29.81
C ARG A 3 34.39 -18.89 -28.60
N LYS A 4 34.13 -18.33 -27.40
CA LYS A 4 33.81 -19.09 -26.18
C LYS A 4 32.29 -19.29 -26.13
N ASN A 5 31.83 -20.52 -26.36
CA ASN A 5 30.48 -20.93 -26.04
C ASN A 5 30.40 -21.17 -24.52
N ILE A 6 29.58 -20.37 -23.83
CA ILE A 6 29.15 -20.65 -22.46
C ILE A 6 27.94 -21.57 -22.57
N LEU A 7 28.12 -22.82 -22.17
CA LEU A 7 27.07 -23.82 -22.04
C LEU A 7 26.40 -23.61 -20.67
N LYS A 8 25.17 -23.06 -20.65
CA LYS A 8 24.35 -23.00 -19.44
C LYS A 8 23.59 -24.33 -19.32
N PHE A 9 23.89 -25.12 -18.29
CA PHE A 9 23.06 -26.24 -17.88
C PHE A 9 21.76 -25.69 -17.29
N VAL A 10 20.67 -25.77 -18.06
CA VAL A 10 19.32 -25.67 -17.53
C VAL A 10 18.93 -27.07 -17.08
N SER A 11 18.81 -27.23 -15.76
CA SER A 11 18.16 -28.39 -15.13
C SER A 11 16.72 -28.47 -15.64
N LEU A 12 16.49 -29.40 -16.57
CA LEU A 12 15.18 -29.73 -17.11
C LEU A 12 14.59 -30.83 -16.22
N LEU A 13 13.92 -30.44 -15.14
CA LEU A 13 12.96 -31.31 -14.46
C LEU A 13 11.80 -31.54 -15.43
N GLY A 14 11.88 -32.65 -16.15
CA GLY A 14 10.92 -33.04 -17.19
C GLY A 14 9.56 -33.33 -16.61
N ILE A 15 8.64 -32.37 -16.72
CA ILE A 15 7.20 -32.63 -16.69
C ILE A 15 6.85 -33.23 -18.06
N GLY A 16 6.95 -34.55 -18.17
CA GLY A 16 6.45 -35.30 -19.30
C GLY A 16 4.95 -35.50 -19.19
N SER A 17 4.16 -34.47 -19.52
CA SER A 17 2.71 -34.62 -19.70
C SER A 17 2.43 -35.36 -21.00
N PHE A 18 2.16 -36.65 -20.93
CA PHE A 18 1.38 -37.34 -21.96
C PHE A 18 -0.09 -37.02 -21.71
N VAL A 19 -0.64 -36.10 -22.50
CA VAL A 19 -2.09 -35.90 -22.61
C VAL A 19 -2.65 -37.07 -23.42
N MET A 20 -3.22 -38.07 -22.77
CA MET A 20 -4.27 -38.89 -23.38
C MET A 20 -5.61 -38.28 -23.04
N LEU A 21 -6.19 -37.59 -24.02
CA LEU A 21 -7.56 -37.11 -24.00
C LEU A 21 -8.49 -38.32 -24.15
N ALA A 22 -8.95 -38.89 -23.04
CA ALA A 22 -10.07 -39.82 -23.05
C ALA A 22 -11.37 -39.01 -22.92
N ALA A 23 -12.12 -38.91 -24.02
CA ALA A 23 -13.45 -38.32 -24.02
C ALA A 23 -14.40 -39.20 -23.19
N ALA A 24 -14.86 -38.68 -22.04
CA ALA A 24 -15.98 -39.26 -21.32
C ALA A 24 -17.28 -38.74 -21.93
N SER A 25 -17.92 -39.52 -22.81
CA SER A 25 -19.34 -39.31 -23.12
C SER A 25 -20.20 -40.03 -22.09
N CYS A 26 -20.85 -39.25 -21.23
CA CYS A 26 -21.97 -39.74 -20.43
C CYS A 26 -23.23 -39.73 -21.29
N THR A 27 -23.77 -40.90 -21.62
CA THR A 27 -25.18 -41.05 -21.98
C THR A 27 -25.77 -42.19 -21.15
N SER A 28 -26.70 -41.84 -20.28
CA SER A 28 -27.55 -42.74 -19.52
C SER A 28 -28.56 -43.42 -20.44
N ALA A 29 -28.73 -44.76 -20.37
CA ALA A 29 -30.02 -45.43 -20.54
C ALA A 29 -29.96 -46.96 -20.27
N THR A 30 -30.89 -47.36 -19.39
CA THR A 30 -31.61 -48.64 -19.25
C THR A 30 -30.87 -49.96 -18.98
N THR A 31 -31.22 -50.51 -17.83
CA THR A 31 -31.14 -51.91 -17.40
C THR A 31 -31.65 -52.90 -18.45
N PRO A 32 -31.00 -54.07 -18.55
CA PRO A 32 -31.70 -55.33 -18.38
C PRO A 32 -31.10 -56.20 -17.26
N THR A 33 -31.95 -57.12 -16.82
CA THR A 33 -31.87 -58.14 -15.77
C THR A 33 -30.61 -59.03 -15.75
N PRO A 34 -30.34 -59.71 -14.63
CA PRO A 34 -29.04 -60.34 -14.33
C PRO A 34 -28.86 -61.65 -15.10
N ASN A 35 -27.71 -61.80 -15.76
CA ASN A 35 -27.23 -63.10 -16.24
C ASN A 35 -26.24 -63.69 -15.20
N PRO A 36 -26.27 -65.00 -14.93
CA PRO A 36 -25.43 -65.65 -13.93
C PRO A 36 -23.96 -65.70 -14.38
N PRO A 37 -22.99 -65.87 -13.45
CA PRO A 37 -21.56 -65.81 -13.78
C PRO A 37 -21.18 -66.99 -14.69
N SER A 38 -20.78 -66.68 -15.92
CA SER A 38 -20.09 -67.64 -16.77
C SER A 38 -18.66 -67.79 -16.26
N ASN A 39 -18.38 -68.94 -15.64
CA ASN A 39 -17.02 -69.45 -15.47
C ASN A 39 -16.42 -69.67 -16.88
N GLY A 40 -15.71 -68.67 -17.39
CA GLY A 40 -14.98 -68.73 -18.65
C GLY A 40 -13.47 -68.72 -18.38
N GLY A 41 -12.92 -69.84 -17.96
CA GLY A 41 -11.48 -70.09 -18.06
C GLY A 41 -11.08 -70.12 -19.54
N GLY A 42 -10.56 -69.00 -20.04
CA GLY A 42 -9.97 -68.91 -21.37
C GLY A 42 -8.62 -69.62 -21.38
N MET A 43 -8.62 -70.94 -21.53
CA MET A 43 -7.44 -71.68 -21.96
C MET A 43 -7.02 -71.17 -23.34
N MET A 44 -5.80 -70.62 -23.45
CA MET A 44 -5.12 -70.33 -24.70
C MET A 44 -5.16 -71.58 -25.60
N SER A 45 -6.11 -71.62 -26.54
CA SER A 45 -6.30 -72.71 -27.50
C SER A 45 -6.16 -72.18 -28.91
N ASP A 46 -5.00 -71.62 -29.22
CA ASP A 46 -4.51 -71.51 -30.60
C ASP A 46 -3.39 -72.54 -30.77
N ASN A 47 -3.81 -73.79 -30.99
CA ASN A 47 -2.93 -74.87 -31.42
C ASN A 47 -3.00 -74.99 -32.94
N PRO A 48 -2.02 -74.50 -33.71
CA PRO A 48 -1.87 -74.91 -35.09
C PRO A 48 -1.23 -76.30 -35.12
N ASN A 49 -2.06 -77.33 -35.30
CA ASN A 49 -1.72 -78.69 -35.77
C ASN A 49 -0.78 -79.56 -34.86
N PRO A 50 -1.19 -80.75 -34.39
CA PRO A 50 -0.41 -81.58 -33.45
C PRO A 50 0.72 -82.42 -34.10
N GLY A 51 1.16 -82.09 -35.31
CA GLY A 51 2.19 -82.84 -36.04
C GLY A 51 3.60 -82.27 -35.85
N ASN A 52 4.34 -82.82 -34.87
CA ASN A 52 5.80 -82.72 -34.75
C ASN A 52 6.39 -81.36 -34.29
N THR A 53 6.02 -80.88 -33.10
CA THR A 53 6.81 -79.84 -32.41
C THR A 53 7.93 -80.48 -31.60
N THR A 54 9.18 -80.22 -31.99
CA THR A 54 10.34 -80.66 -31.21
C THR A 54 10.39 -79.92 -29.86
N PRO A 55 10.98 -80.50 -28.79
CA PRO A 55 11.14 -79.82 -27.50
C PRO A 55 11.77 -78.42 -27.61
N LYS A 56 12.65 -78.21 -28.60
CA LYS A 56 13.23 -76.90 -28.95
C LYS A 56 12.18 -75.88 -29.40
N GLN A 57 11.23 -76.28 -30.25
CA GLN A 57 10.16 -75.40 -30.73
C GLN A 57 9.19 -75.04 -29.60
N GLN A 58 8.88 -75.99 -28.71
CA GLN A 58 8.04 -75.72 -27.55
C GLN A 58 8.71 -74.77 -26.56
N LEU A 59 10.01 -74.93 -26.30
CA LEU A 59 10.79 -74.02 -25.47
C LEU A 59 10.86 -72.61 -26.07
N ALA A 60 11.06 -72.51 -27.39
CA ALA A 60 11.07 -71.23 -28.10
C ALA A 60 9.69 -70.53 -28.06
N ALA A 61 8.60 -71.27 -28.23
CA ALA A 61 7.25 -70.76 -28.09
C ALA A 61 6.97 -70.25 -26.66
N GLY A 62 7.36 -71.02 -25.63
CA GLY A 62 7.24 -70.61 -24.23
C GLY A 62 8.03 -69.33 -23.92
N ARG A 63 9.23 -69.19 -24.48
CA ARG A 63 10.04 -67.97 -24.34
C ARG A 63 9.40 -66.78 -25.05
N LYS A 64 8.81 -66.99 -26.22
CA LYS A 64 8.06 -65.96 -26.95
C LYS A 64 6.85 -65.48 -26.14
N THR A 65 6.04 -66.39 -25.59
CA THR A 65 4.88 -66.03 -24.75
C THR A 65 5.29 -65.16 -23.56
N LEU A 66 6.34 -65.54 -22.82
CA LEU A 66 6.83 -64.75 -21.70
C LEU A 66 7.35 -63.38 -22.14
N THR A 67 8.07 -63.33 -23.27
CA THR A 67 8.61 -62.08 -23.83
C THR A 67 7.50 -61.13 -24.29
N ASP A 68 6.45 -61.66 -24.93
CA ASP A 68 5.30 -60.87 -25.35
C ASP A 68 4.56 -60.26 -24.13
N LEU A 69 4.41 -61.05 -23.05
CA LEU A 69 3.89 -60.59 -21.76
C LEU A 69 4.75 -59.47 -21.14
N LEU A 70 6.07 -59.66 -21.09
CA LEU A 70 7.02 -58.65 -20.61
C LEU A 70 6.94 -57.36 -21.44
N GLY A 71 6.65 -57.45 -22.74
CA GLY A 71 6.45 -56.30 -23.63
C GLY A 71 5.28 -55.38 -23.22
N THR A 72 4.40 -55.82 -22.33
CA THR A 72 3.26 -55.03 -21.82
C THR A 72 3.55 -54.23 -20.55
N GLU A 73 4.75 -54.38 -19.96
CA GLU A 73 5.13 -53.80 -18.66
C GLU A 73 4.80 -52.31 -18.55
N ASN A 74 5.29 -51.50 -19.49
CA ASN A 74 5.10 -50.04 -19.45
C ASN A 74 3.63 -49.64 -19.42
N THR A 75 2.78 -50.31 -20.20
CA THR A 75 1.35 -50.01 -20.25
C THR A 75 0.66 -50.46 -18.96
N ASN A 76 0.96 -51.68 -18.50
CA ASN A 76 0.29 -52.24 -17.33
C ASN A 76 0.69 -51.56 -16.03
N VAL A 77 1.99 -51.26 -15.82
CA VAL A 77 2.49 -50.58 -14.62
C VAL A 77 2.02 -49.13 -14.55
N ALA A 78 1.92 -48.43 -15.69
CA ALA A 78 1.47 -47.03 -15.74
C ALA A 78 0.02 -46.83 -15.30
N LEU A 79 -0.84 -47.85 -15.42
CA LEU A 79 -2.24 -47.79 -14.97
C LEU A 79 -2.38 -47.61 -13.44
N TYR A 80 -1.33 -47.93 -12.70
CA TYR A 80 -1.32 -47.93 -11.23
C TYR A 80 -0.46 -46.80 -10.66
N ALA A 81 -0.16 -45.75 -11.42
CA ALA A 81 0.67 -44.62 -10.95
C ALA A 81 0.12 -43.94 -9.68
N ASP A 82 -1.21 -43.94 -9.48
CA ASP A 82 -1.85 -43.43 -8.26
C ASP A 82 -2.04 -44.52 -7.19
N TYR A 83 -1.50 -45.73 -7.36
CA TYR A 83 -1.65 -46.87 -6.45
C TYR A 83 -0.27 -47.52 -6.23
N ALA A 84 0.62 -46.80 -5.55
CA ALA A 84 2.03 -47.16 -5.45
C ALA A 84 2.28 -48.59 -4.93
N ASN A 85 1.46 -49.09 -4.00
CA ASN A 85 1.57 -50.46 -3.49
C ASN A 85 1.24 -51.52 -4.55
N ILE A 86 0.12 -51.36 -5.27
CA ILE A 86 -0.23 -52.23 -6.43
C ILE A 86 0.86 -52.12 -7.50
N GLN A 87 1.32 -50.91 -7.81
CA GLN A 87 2.35 -50.66 -8.82
C GLN A 87 3.68 -51.34 -8.49
N SER A 88 4.12 -51.25 -7.24
CA SER A 88 5.35 -51.86 -6.73
C SER A 88 5.29 -53.39 -6.79
N THR A 89 4.17 -53.96 -6.36
CA THR A 89 3.93 -55.41 -6.41
C THR A 89 3.97 -55.92 -7.86
N LEU A 90 3.29 -55.23 -8.78
CA LEU A 90 3.27 -55.59 -10.19
C LEU A 90 4.65 -55.45 -10.84
N SER A 91 5.39 -54.38 -10.55
CA SER A 91 6.75 -54.16 -11.05
C SER A 91 7.72 -55.27 -10.59
N THR A 92 7.58 -55.72 -9.34
CA THR A 92 8.35 -56.85 -8.80
C THR A 92 8.05 -58.16 -9.54
N ALA A 93 6.78 -58.39 -9.92
CA ALA A 93 6.39 -59.55 -10.71
C ALA A 93 7.00 -59.50 -12.13
N TYR A 94 7.00 -58.34 -12.78
CA TYR A 94 7.69 -58.14 -14.06
C TYR A 94 9.19 -58.41 -13.97
N MET A 95 9.88 -57.87 -12.94
CA MET A 95 11.30 -58.15 -12.70
C MET A 95 11.59 -59.64 -12.50
N THR A 96 10.73 -60.33 -11.76
CA THR A 96 10.87 -61.78 -11.52
C THR A 96 10.71 -62.57 -12.82
N ALA A 97 9.69 -62.22 -13.62
CA ALA A 97 9.44 -62.82 -14.93
C ALA A 97 10.57 -62.55 -15.94
N LYS A 98 11.15 -61.34 -15.91
CA LYS A 98 12.30 -60.96 -16.73
C LYS A 98 13.52 -61.82 -16.41
N THR A 99 13.82 -62.00 -15.12
CA THR A 99 14.91 -62.87 -14.65
C THR A 99 14.73 -64.31 -15.14
N ALA A 100 13.49 -64.83 -15.13
CA ALA A 100 13.19 -66.16 -15.67
C ALA A 100 13.36 -66.23 -17.20
N SER A 101 13.00 -65.17 -17.92
CA SER A 101 13.14 -65.07 -19.39
C SER A 101 14.61 -65.00 -19.84
N GLU A 102 15.47 -64.37 -19.05
CA GLU A 102 16.91 -64.21 -19.35
C GLU A 102 17.73 -65.45 -18.99
N ASN A 103 17.18 -66.38 -18.19
CA ASN A 103 17.86 -67.61 -17.83
C ASN A 103 17.99 -68.55 -19.05
N THR A 104 19.22 -68.73 -19.53
CA THR A 104 19.56 -69.59 -20.67
C THR A 104 19.32 -71.08 -20.40
N SER A 105 19.29 -71.47 -19.12
CA SER A 105 19.07 -72.84 -18.66
C SER A 105 17.61 -73.11 -18.23
N ALA A 106 16.70 -72.13 -18.41
CA ALA A 106 15.30 -72.28 -18.05
C ALA A 106 14.64 -73.42 -18.85
N THR A 107 13.91 -74.29 -18.15
CA THR A 107 13.11 -75.34 -18.78
C THR A 107 11.78 -74.79 -19.30
N LEU A 108 11.07 -75.56 -20.12
CA LEU A 108 9.73 -75.19 -20.60
C LEU A 108 8.76 -74.94 -19.43
N ASP A 109 8.85 -75.75 -18.37
CA ASP A 109 8.02 -75.59 -17.17
C ASP A 109 8.38 -74.32 -16.42
N ASN A 110 9.67 -73.96 -16.33
CA ASN A 110 10.07 -72.67 -15.74
C ASN A 110 9.46 -71.48 -16.49
N LEU A 111 9.48 -71.49 -17.83
CA LEU A 111 8.93 -70.42 -18.66
C LEU A 111 7.40 -70.34 -18.59
N ARG A 112 6.71 -71.50 -18.58
CA ARG A 112 5.25 -71.57 -18.40
C ARG A 112 4.83 -71.09 -17.03
N SER A 113 5.49 -71.56 -15.97
CA SER A 113 5.24 -71.09 -14.61
C SER A 113 5.45 -69.58 -14.48
N ALA A 114 6.54 -69.03 -15.02
CA ALA A 114 6.79 -67.59 -15.00
C ALA A 114 5.70 -66.79 -15.75
N SER A 115 5.26 -67.29 -16.92
CA SER A 115 4.17 -66.66 -17.70
C SER A 115 2.85 -66.66 -16.93
N THR A 116 2.48 -67.80 -16.33
CA THR A 116 1.26 -67.93 -15.53
C THR A 116 1.32 -67.05 -14.28
N THR A 117 2.46 -67.00 -13.58
CA THR A 117 2.63 -66.14 -12.40
C THR A 117 2.54 -64.66 -12.76
N LEU A 118 3.16 -64.23 -13.86
CA LEU A 118 3.05 -62.84 -14.32
C LEU A 118 1.62 -62.47 -14.72
N GLN A 119 0.94 -63.33 -15.48
CA GLN A 119 -0.47 -63.10 -15.84
C GLN A 119 -1.35 -63.01 -14.60
N ALA A 120 -1.16 -63.90 -13.62
CA ALA A 120 -1.90 -63.84 -12.36
C ALA A 120 -1.62 -62.55 -11.57
N ALA A 121 -0.40 -62.02 -11.60
CA ALA A 121 -0.07 -60.74 -10.97
C ALA A 121 -0.73 -59.55 -11.68
N ILE A 122 -0.81 -59.57 -13.01
CA ILE A 122 -1.54 -58.56 -13.81
C ILE A 122 -3.04 -58.59 -13.46
N ASP A 123 -3.65 -59.77 -13.45
CA ASP A 123 -5.07 -59.94 -13.12
C ASP A 123 -5.38 -59.51 -11.67
N LYS A 124 -4.47 -59.85 -10.75
CA LYS A 124 -4.54 -59.46 -9.34
C LYS A 124 -4.46 -57.95 -9.16
N ALA A 125 -3.54 -57.26 -9.84
CA ALA A 125 -3.44 -55.80 -9.79
C ALA A 125 -4.74 -55.12 -10.27
N ALA A 126 -5.36 -55.62 -11.34
CA ALA A 126 -6.65 -55.13 -11.82
C ALA A 126 -7.80 -55.40 -10.83
N SER A 127 -7.78 -56.56 -10.17
CA SER A 127 -8.74 -56.90 -9.11
C SER A 127 -8.58 -56.00 -7.89
N ASP A 128 -7.35 -55.81 -7.40
CA ASP A 128 -7.05 -55.02 -6.21
C ASP A 128 -7.45 -53.57 -6.39
N LYS A 129 -7.18 -52.98 -7.56
CA LYS A 129 -7.63 -51.62 -7.89
C LYS A 129 -9.16 -51.51 -7.84
N ARG A 130 -9.89 -52.46 -8.42
CA ARG A 130 -11.36 -52.46 -8.39
C ARG A 130 -11.90 -52.57 -6.96
N ALA A 131 -11.31 -53.43 -6.14
CA ALA A 131 -11.70 -53.57 -4.74
C ALA A 131 -11.43 -52.29 -3.95
N PHE A 132 -10.25 -51.70 -4.12
CA PHE A 132 -9.90 -50.43 -3.50
C PHE A 132 -10.88 -49.32 -3.93
N ASP A 133 -11.12 -49.18 -5.23
CA ASP A 133 -11.98 -48.12 -5.76
C ASP A 133 -13.41 -48.27 -5.25
N SER A 134 -13.94 -49.49 -5.21
CA SER A 134 -15.28 -49.76 -4.69
C SER A 134 -15.40 -49.42 -3.20
N ALA A 135 -14.38 -49.72 -2.40
CA ALA A 135 -14.37 -49.41 -0.97
C ALA A 135 -14.17 -47.92 -0.67
N ASN A 136 -13.64 -47.15 -1.63
CA ASN A 136 -13.18 -45.78 -1.41
C ASN A 136 -13.71 -44.76 -2.43
N GLN A 137 -14.87 -45.03 -3.04
CA GLN A 137 -15.46 -44.22 -4.11
C GLN A 137 -15.43 -42.69 -3.87
N PRO A 138 -15.82 -42.16 -2.69
CA PRO A 138 -15.78 -40.72 -2.44
C PRO A 138 -14.37 -40.13 -2.52
N LEU A 139 -13.38 -40.84 -1.96
CA LEU A 139 -11.99 -40.40 -1.95
C LEU A 139 -11.38 -40.48 -3.36
N VAL A 140 -11.62 -41.55 -4.10
CA VAL A 140 -11.17 -41.67 -5.50
C VAL A 140 -11.74 -40.52 -6.35
N THR A 141 -13.03 -40.22 -6.18
CA THR A 141 -13.69 -39.10 -6.89
C THR A 141 -13.06 -37.75 -6.53
N ALA A 142 -12.92 -37.45 -5.24
CA ALA A 142 -12.35 -36.19 -4.77
C ALA A 142 -10.89 -36.02 -5.20
N TYR A 143 -10.10 -37.10 -5.16
CA TYR A 143 -8.69 -37.12 -5.56
C TYR A 143 -8.53 -36.83 -7.05
N ASN A 144 -9.35 -37.44 -7.90
CA ASN A 144 -9.35 -37.17 -9.34
C ASN A 144 -9.80 -35.74 -9.65
N GLN A 145 -10.79 -35.21 -8.94
CA GLN A 145 -11.18 -33.81 -9.07
C GLN A 145 -10.04 -32.86 -8.68
N LEU A 146 -9.32 -33.14 -7.59
CA LEU A 146 -8.14 -32.35 -7.20
C LEU A 146 -7.08 -32.40 -8.30
N LYS A 147 -6.76 -33.57 -8.87
CA LYS A 147 -5.82 -33.69 -10.00
C LYS A 147 -6.24 -32.82 -11.19
N THR A 148 -7.52 -32.84 -11.56
CA THR A 148 -8.05 -31.96 -12.62
C THR A 148 -7.90 -30.48 -12.25
N THR A 149 -8.24 -30.10 -11.02
CA THR A 149 -8.06 -28.71 -10.54
C THR A 149 -6.58 -28.28 -10.62
N LEU A 150 -5.64 -29.13 -10.23
CA LEU A 150 -4.20 -28.83 -10.27
C LEU A 150 -3.67 -28.54 -11.68
N GLN A 151 -4.28 -29.10 -12.72
CA GLN A 151 -3.90 -28.83 -14.11
C GLN A 151 -4.15 -27.37 -14.51
N SER A 152 -5.04 -26.67 -13.82
CA SER A 152 -5.34 -25.25 -14.10
C SER A 152 -4.29 -24.27 -13.57
N LYS A 153 -3.27 -24.73 -12.80
CA LYS A 153 -2.28 -23.88 -12.12
C LYS A 153 -1.71 -22.78 -13.01
N THR A 154 -1.21 -23.14 -14.20
CA THR A 154 -0.56 -22.18 -15.10
C THR A 154 -1.53 -21.08 -15.53
N THR A 155 -2.72 -21.45 -16.02
CA THR A 155 -3.74 -20.50 -16.47
C THR A 155 -4.29 -19.68 -15.31
N SER A 156 -4.47 -20.25 -14.12
CA SER A 156 -4.94 -19.52 -12.94
C SER A 156 -3.95 -18.48 -12.42
N LEU A 157 -2.65 -18.64 -12.71
CA LEU A 157 -1.61 -17.67 -12.35
C LEU A 157 -1.34 -16.63 -13.45
N GLU A 158 -2.00 -16.73 -14.61
CA GLU A 158 -1.91 -15.71 -15.66
C GLU A 158 -2.48 -14.37 -15.17
N GLY A 159 -1.82 -13.28 -15.57
CA GLY A 159 -2.21 -11.92 -15.15
C GLY A 159 -1.93 -11.61 -13.67
N LEU A 160 -1.11 -12.40 -12.98
CA LEU A 160 -0.55 -12.10 -11.64
C LEU A 160 0.96 -11.83 -11.70
N SER A 161 1.50 -11.47 -12.87
CA SER A 161 2.93 -11.25 -13.08
C SER A 161 3.45 -9.90 -12.55
N GLU A 162 2.58 -8.89 -12.48
CA GLU A 162 2.94 -7.57 -11.97
C GLU A 162 3.28 -7.63 -10.47
N ASN A 163 4.27 -6.82 -10.04
CA ASN A 163 4.75 -6.83 -8.65
C ASN A 163 3.62 -6.60 -7.63
N LYS A 164 2.69 -5.70 -7.94
CA LYS A 164 1.51 -5.41 -7.10
C LYS A 164 0.64 -6.63 -6.79
N TYR A 165 0.68 -7.68 -7.60
CA TYR A 165 -0.08 -8.92 -7.39
C TYR A 165 0.78 -10.07 -6.81
N SER A 166 2.03 -9.81 -6.42
CA SER A 166 2.96 -10.83 -5.93
C SER A 166 2.44 -11.58 -4.69
N GLY A 167 1.73 -10.92 -3.78
CA GLY A 167 1.06 -11.56 -2.64
C GLY A 167 0.00 -12.57 -3.08
N ILE A 168 -0.87 -12.17 -4.01
CA ILE A 168 -1.91 -13.05 -4.60
C ILE A 168 -1.25 -14.26 -5.28
N LYS A 169 -0.25 -14.01 -6.14
CA LYS A 169 0.46 -15.07 -6.86
C LYS A 169 1.07 -16.08 -5.89
N LYS A 170 1.73 -15.60 -4.84
CA LYS A 170 2.34 -16.45 -3.81
C LYS A 170 1.28 -17.30 -3.10
N HIS A 171 0.21 -16.67 -2.61
CA HIS A 171 -0.87 -17.34 -1.89
C HIS A 171 -1.54 -18.44 -2.72
N VAL A 172 -1.91 -18.13 -3.97
CA VAL A 172 -2.52 -19.11 -4.89
C VAL A 172 -1.53 -20.23 -5.21
N SER A 173 -0.25 -19.92 -5.44
CA SER A 173 0.78 -20.94 -5.70
C SER A 173 0.96 -21.90 -4.54
N GLU A 174 0.99 -21.39 -3.30
CA GLU A 174 1.09 -22.20 -2.07
C GLU A 174 -0.10 -23.16 -1.93
N MET A 175 -1.32 -22.75 -2.30
CA MET A 175 -2.49 -23.64 -2.33
C MET A 175 -2.35 -24.76 -3.37
N PHE A 176 -1.87 -24.45 -4.58
CA PHE A 176 -1.58 -25.46 -5.60
C PHE A 176 -0.47 -26.42 -5.15
N ASP A 177 0.57 -25.93 -4.48
CA ASP A 177 1.66 -26.75 -3.97
C ASP A 177 1.18 -27.69 -2.85
N ALA A 178 0.33 -27.20 -1.95
CA ALA A 178 -0.32 -28.04 -0.93
C ALA A 178 -1.19 -29.14 -1.56
N GLY A 179 -2.01 -28.80 -2.57
CA GLY A 179 -2.79 -29.79 -3.32
C GLY A 179 -1.91 -30.81 -4.05
N SER A 180 -0.80 -30.37 -4.65
CA SER A 180 0.16 -31.24 -5.33
C SER A 180 0.81 -32.23 -4.37
N ALA A 181 1.19 -31.77 -3.17
CA ALA A 181 1.75 -32.62 -2.12
C ALA A 181 0.76 -33.68 -1.61
N ILE A 182 -0.55 -33.40 -1.64
CA ILE A 182 -1.59 -34.41 -1.35
C ILE A 182 -1.60 -35.48 -2.44
N THR A 183 -1.61 -35.10 -3.72
CA THR A 183 -1.64 -36.06 -4.83
C THR A 183 -0.34 -36.86 -4.97
N ALA A 184 0.80 -36.31 -4.54
CA ALA A 184 2.08 -37.03 -4.56
C ALA A 184 2.11 -38.26 -3.64
N ARG A 185 1.24 -38.33 -2.61
CA ARG A 185 1.14 -39.49 -1.71
C ARG A 185 0.47 -40.71 -2.35
N THR A 186 -0.21 -40.55 -3.49
CA THR A 186 -1.01 -41.61 -4.14
C THR A 186 -2.21 -42.08 -3.31
N LEU A 187 -3.16 -42.79 -3.92
CA LEU A 187 -4.34 -43.32 -3.24
C LEU A 187 -4.01 -44.56 -2.39
N ASP A 188 -3.05 -45.37 -2.81
CA ASP A 188 -2.62 -46.61 -2.16
C ASP A 188 -1.09 -46.63 -1.99
N PRO A 189 -0.56 -45.87 -1.00
CA PRO A 189 0.88 -45.73 -0.77
C PRO A 189 1.52 -46.99 -0.20
N THR A 190 2.84 -47.13 -0.33
CA THR A 190 3.62 -48.24 0.26
C THR A 190 3.94 -48.06 1.75
N ASN A 191 3.75 -46.87 2.31
CA ASN A 191 4.11 -46.51 3.68
C ASN A 191 2.88 -46.24 4.58
N ASP A 192 1.69 -46.66 4.15
CA ASP A 192 0.39 -46.45 4.83
C ASP A 192 -0.04 -44.98 5.06
N GLU A 193 0.73 -43.98 4.62
CA GLU A 193 0.39 -42.55 4.77
C GLU A 193 -0.57 -42.04 3.70
N ARG A 194 -1.80 -42.54 3.74
CA ARG A 194 -2.82 -42.26 2.73
C ARG A 194 -3.45 -40.86 2.85
N PRO A 195 -3.75 -40.17 1.72
CA PRO A 195 -4.62 -39.00 1.73
C PRO A 195 -6.00 -39.28 2.34
N THR A 196 -6.53 -38.33 3.11
CA THR A 196 -7.90 -38.42 3.64
C THR A 196 -8.88 -37.67 2.75
N LEU A 197 -10.14 -38.12 2.72
CA LEU A 197 -11.22 -37.46 1.96
C LEU A 197 -11.36 -35.98 2.34
N GLU A 198 -11.28 -35.68 3.63
CA GLU A 198 -11.38 -34.32 4.18
C GLU A 198 -10.29 -33.40 3.62
N LYS A 199 -9.01 -33.78 3.75
CA LYS A 199 -7.89 -32.96 3.27
C LYS A 199 -7.90 -32.75 1.75
N VAL A 200 -8.32 -33.77 1.00
CA VAL A 200 -8.45 -33.68 -0.46
C VAL A 200 -9.54 -32.67 -0.83
N ASN A 201 -10.71 -32.75 -0.19
CA ASN A 201 -11.81 -31.81 -0.42
C ASN A 201 -11.45 -30.39 0.01
N GLU A 202 -10.81 -30.22 1.16
CA GLU A 202 -10.35 -28.92 1.66
C GLU A 202 -9.40 -28.24 0.67
N ALA A 203 -8.40 -28.97 0.19
CA ALA A 203 -7.45 -28.45 -0.81
C ALA A 203 -8.16 -28.09 -2.13
N ASN A 204 -9.02 -28.97 -2.63
CA ASN A 204 -9.75 -28.73 -3.88
C ASN A 204 -10.67 -27.50 -3.78
N ASN A 205 -11.42 -27.38 -2.68
CA ASN A 205 -12.31 -26.25 -2.44
C ASN A 205 -11.53 -24.95 -2.24
N SER A 206 -10.43 -24.98 -1.49
CA SER A 206 -9.58 -23.80 -1.26
C SER A 206 -9.01 -23.26 -2.57
N ILE A 207 -8.49 -24.13 -3.43
CA ILE A 207 -7.99 -23.73 -4.76
C ILE A 207 -9.14 -23.13 -5.59
N LYS A 208 -10.29 -23.83 -5.69
CA LYS A 208 -11.45 -23.36 -6.48
C LYS A 208 -11.98 -22.00 -6.02
N MET A 209 -12.05 -21.77 -4.70
CA MET A 209 -12.44 -20.48 -4.14
C MET A 209 -11.40 -19.41 -4.51
N ALA A 210 -10.12 -19.68 -4.30
CA ALA A 210 -9.04 -18.72 -4.54
C ALA A 210 -8.92 -18.31 -6.01
N ILE A 211 -9.10 -19.24 -6.95
CA ILE A 211 -9.05 -18.97 -8.39
C ILE A 211 -10.39 -18.51 -8.97
N SER A 212 -11.43 -18.36 -8.14
CA SER A 212 -12.73 -17.87 -8.61
C SER A 212 -12.58 -16.44 -9.14
N PRO A 213 -13.32 -16.07 -10.20
CA PRO A 213 -13.27 -14.72 -10.75
C PRO A 213 -13.56 -13.63 -9.71
N GLU A 214 -14.47 -13.92 -8.77
CA GLU A 214 -14.84 -12.99 -7.70
C GLU A 214 -13.70 -12.76 -6.70
N SER A 215 -13.10 -13.83 -6.17
CA SER A 215 -11.97 -13.71 -5.23
C SER A 215 -10.78 -13.01 -5.87
N LEU A 216 -10.38 -13.42 -7.08
CA LEU A 216 -9.28 -12.79 -7.80
C LEU A 216 -9.55 -11.32 -8.10
N LYS A 217 -10.78 -10.97 -8.49
CA LYS A 217 -11.15 -9.56 -8.73
C LYS A 217 -11.04 -8.74 -7.44
N ASN A 218 -11.62 -9.22 -6.34
CA ASN A 218 -11.59 -8.50 -5.06
C ASN A 218 -10.15 -8.32 -4.55
N TRP A 219 -9.30 -9.34 -4.70
CA TRP A 219 -7.89 -9.25 -4.32
C TRP A 219 -7.10 -8.29 -5.22
N LYS A 220 -7.34 -8.32 -6.54
CA LYS A 220 -6.71 -7.38 -7.49
C LYS A 220 -7.14 -5.94 -7.23
N ASP A 221 -8.43 -5.67 -7.08
CA ASP A 221 -8.95 -4.32 -6.79
C ASP A 221 -8.32 -3.76 -5.50
N ASN A 222 -8.17 -4.58 -4.47
CA ASN A 222 -7.47 -4.21 -3.24
C ASN A 222 -5.98 -3.91 -3.50
N ALA A 223 -5.27 -4.81 -4.18
CA ALA A 223 -3.85 -4.63 -4.50
C ALA A 223 -3.61 -3.39 -5.37
N ASP A 224 -4.49 -3.10 -6.33
CA ASP A 224 -4.46 -1.91 -7.17
C ASP A 224 -4.66 -0.63 -6.35
N LYS A 225 -5.61 -0.64 -5.42
CA LYS A 225 -5.84 0.48 -4.49
C LYS A 225 -4.58 0.81 -3.67
N PHE A 226 -3.91 -0.20 -3.12
CA PHE A 226 -2.66 0.00 -2.38
C PHE A 226 -1.46 0.28 -3.30
N ASN A 227 -1.48 -0.13 -4.57
CA ASN A 227 -0.43 0.24 -5.53
C ASN A 227 -0.47 1.72 -5.92
N ASP A 228 -1.61 2.40 -5.75
CA ASP A 228 -1.66 3.86 -5.64
C ASP A 228 -1.36 4.26 -4.19
N PHE A 229 -2.38 4.48 -3.36
CA PHE A 229 -2.25 4.49 -1.91
C PHE A 229 -3.65 4.47 -1.27
N GLU A 230 -3.73 3.96 -0.05
CA GLU A 230 -4.92 4.05 0.77
C GLU A 230 -4.71 5.09 1.88
N LYS A 231 -5.55 6.13 1.91
CA LYS A 231 -5.63 7.06 3.04
C LYS A 231 -6.40 6.41 4.19
N LYS A 232 -5.85 6.51 5.39
CA LYS A 232 -6.44 6.08 6.66
C LYS A 232 -6.59 7.31 7.56
N PRO A 233 -7.73 8.02 7.48
CA PRO A 233 -8.02 9.14 8.37
C PRO A 233 -7.98 8.71 9.83
N LEU A 234 -7.48 9.56 10.71
CA LEU A 234 -7.46 9.24 12.13
C LEU A 234 -8.87 9.28 12.71
N SER A 235 -9.10 8.41 13.69
CA SER A 235 -10.34 8.40 14.49
C SER A 235 -10.03 8.36 15.97
N LYS A 236 -10.67 9.24 16.75
CA LYS A 236 -10.59 9.22 18.22
C LYS A 236 -10.98 7.85 18.81
N THR A 237 -11.89 7.12 18.16
CA THR A 237 -12.35 5.80 18.64
C THR A 237 -11.29 4.70 18.55
N GLN A 238 -10.22 4.94 17.79
CA GLN A 238 -9.09 4.00 17.63
C GLN A 238 -7.94 4.28 18.61
N LEU A 239 -8.08 5.31 19.46
CA LEU A 239 -7.22 5.52 20.62
C LEU A 239 -7.72 4.66 21.77
N SER A 240 -6.85 3.84 22.36
CA SER A 240 -7.15 3.19 23.63
C SER A 240 -7.17 4.26 24.73
N ALA A 241 -8.13 4.15 25.67
CA ALA A 241 -8.28 5.12 26.75
C ALA A 241 -7.08 5.17 27.72
N GLY A 242 -6.19 4.15 27.69
CA GLY A 242 -5.01 4.04 28.54
C GLY A 242 -5.31 4.36 30.01
N GLU A 243 -4.28 4.78 30.75
CA GLU A 243 -4.45 5.42 32.07
C GLU A 243 -4.54 6.95 31.97
N ASP A 244 -4.46 7.52 30.76
CA ASP A 244 -4.38 8.97 30.53
C ASP A 244 -5.75 9.66 30.48
N SER A 245 -6.50 9.54 31.57
CA SER A 245 -7.78 10.26 31.72
C SER A 245 -7.59 11.79 31.75
N ALA A 246 -6.39 12.26 32.09
CA ALA A 246 -6.07 13.68 32.20
C ALA A 246 -6.08 14.40 30.84
N HIS A 247 -5.68 13.72 29.76
CA HIS A 247 -5.62 14.30 28.42
C HIS A 247 -6.70 13.76 27.45
N ASN A 248 -7.79 13.16 27.95
CA ASN A 248 -8.88 12.64 27.09
C ASN A 248 -10.06 13.62 26.91
N GLN A 249 -9.86 14.92 27.16
CA GLN A 249 -10.91 15.92 27.00
C GLN A 249 -11.19 16.20 25.52
N GLU A 250 -12.32 16.83 25.23
CA GLU A 250 -12.61 17.36 23.89
C GLU A 250 -11.75 18.59 23.60
N GLN A 251 -11.20 18.66 22.39
CA GLN A 251 -10.54 19.88 21.92
C GLN A 251 -11.53 21.07 22.01
N PRO A 252 -11.08 22.27 22.40
CA PRO A 252 -11.94 23.45 22.52
C PRO A 252 -12.77 23.71 21.25
N ALA A 253 -14.04 24.07 21.42
CA ALA A 253 -14.95 24.39 20.31
C ALA A 253 -14.44 25.54 19.42
N ASN A 254 -13.74 26.48 20.04
CA ASN A 254 -13.22 27.68 19.38
C ASN A 254 -11.80 27.51 18.79
N TRP A 255 -11.29 26.28 18.65
CA TRP A 255 -10.02 26.02 17.96
C TRP A 255 -10.31 25.45 16.58
N SER A 256 -10.16 26.28 15.56
CA SER A 256 -10.47 25.89 14.18
C SER A 256 -9.37 25.01 13.58
N PHE A 257 -8.10 25.29 13.88
CA PHE A 257 -6.97 24.46 13.46
C PHE A 257 -6.65 23.39 14.50
N ALA A 258 -6.18 22.25 13.99
CA ALA A 258 -5.70 21.14 14.81
C ALA A 258 -4.17 21.11 14.92
N GLY A 259 -3.42 22.04 14.30
CA GLY A 259 -1.96 22.10 14.38
C GLY A 259 -1.45 23.54 14.47
N TYR A 260 -0.44 23.77 15.32
CA TYR A 260 0.10 25.09 15.61
C TYR A 260 1.62 25.11 15.50
N SER A 261 2.23 26.21 15.04
CA SER A 261 3.68 26.34 14.90
C SER A 261 4.40 26.82 16.18
N VAL A 262 3.70 26.80 17.32
CA VAL A 262 4.18 27.28 18.61
C VAL A 262 3.82 26.27 19.69
N ASP A 263 4.52 26.34 20.82
CA ASP A 263 4.19 25.54 22.00
C ASP A 263 2.76 25.88 22.47
N ILE A 264 1.94 24.85 22.68
CA ILE A 264 0.53 25.00 23.01
C ILE A 264 0.35 24.89 24.52
N THR A 265 -0.05 25.98 25.17
CA THR A 265 -0.30 26.03 26.62
C THR A 265 -1.79 26.25 26.90
N THR A 266 -2.46 25.31 27.57
CA THR A 266 -3.89 25.39 27.86
C THR A 266 -4.16 26.07 29.22
N GLY A 267 -4.08 27.41 29.25
CA GLY A 267 -4.70 28.24 30.29
C GLY A 267 -3.75 28.89 31.31
N SER A 268 -3.96 30.21 31.50
CA SER A 268 -3.26 31.19 32.37
C SER A 268 -1.73 31.22 32.27
N ALA A 269 -1.16 32.41 32.16
CA ALA A 269 0.28 32.67 32.00
C ALA A 269 1.19 32.03 33.08
N SER A 270 0.60 31.45 34.13
CA SER A 270 1.28 30.82 35.26
C SER A 270 1.60 29.33 35.11
N ASN A 271 1.05 28.58 34.13
CA ASN A 271 1.34 27.14 33.96
C ASN A 271 1.64 26.75 32.49
N SER A 272 2.61 27.44 31.90
CA SER A 272 3.10 27.26 30.53
C SER A 272 3.81 25.93 30.23
N GLN A 273 3.79 24.95 31.14
CA GLN A 273 4.58 23.71 31.02
C GLN A 273 3.78 22.43 30.71
N ASN A 274 2.45 22.43 30.74
CA ASN A 274 1.65 21.20 30.56
C ASN A 274 1.13 21.02 29.13
N LEU A 275 1.00 19.75 28.69
CA LEU A 275 0.38 19.41 27.40
C LEU A 275 -1.10 19.85 27.40
N PRO A 276 -1.70 20.06 26.22
CA PRO A 276 -3.14 20.23 26.15
C PRO A 276 -3.87 19.05 26.75
N ASN A 277 -4.93 19.29 27.52
CA ASN A 277 -5.73 18.24 28.16
C ASN A 277 -6.61 17.43 27.19
N TRP A 278 -6.34 17.49 25.88
CA TRP A 278 -6.90 16.63 24.84
C TRP A 278 -5.79 15.95 24.05
N ASN A 279 -5.99 14.70 23.67
CA ASN A 279 -5.05 13.85 22.95
C ASN A 279 -5.41 13.70 21.46
N PHE A 280 -6.58 14.21 21.05
CA PHE A 280 -7.06 14.17 19.67
C PHE A 280 -7.67 15.52 19.29
N ALA A 281 -7.35 15.99 18.10
CA ALA A 281 -7.89 17.22 17.54
C ALA A 281 -8.22 17.04 16.05
N GLN A 282 -9.28 17.67 15.59
CA GLN A 282 -9.70 17.69 14.19
C GLN A 282 -10.08 19.10 13.78
N ARG A 283 -9.73 19.52 12.55
CA ARG A 283 -10.06 20.86 12.05
C ARG A 283 -11.57 21.13 12.18
N LYS A 284 -11.92 22.28 12.75
CA LYS A 284 -13.28 22.77 12.90
C LYS A 284 -13.54 23.93 11.93
N VAL A 285 -14.65 23.87 11.21
CA VAL A 285 -15.06 24.89 10.22
C VAL A 285 -16.13 25.78 10.84
N TRP A 286 -16.03 27.09 10.64
CA TRP A 286 -16.94 28.10 11.19
C TRP A 286 -17.80 28.71 10.09
N THR A 287 -18.88 29.43 10.39
CA THR A 287 -19.83 30.00 9.40
C THR A 287 -20.17 31.43 9.70
N SER A 288 -20.54 32.15 8.64
CA SER A 288 -20.98 33.55 8.63
C SER A 288 -22.49 33.76 8.56
N GLU A 289 -23.30 32.74 8.89
CA GLU A 289 -24.74 32.69 8.53
C GLU A 289 -25.72 33.39 9.47
N ALA A 290 -25.37 33.76 10.71
CA ALA A 290 -26.31 34.49 11.54
C ALA A 290 -26.51 35.89 10.95
N ALA A 291 -27.77 36.25 10.64
CA ALA A 291 -28.22 37.42 9.86
C ALA A 291 -27.81 38.82 10.37
N ARG A 292 -26.82 38.93 11.26
CA ARG A 292 -26.20 40.17 11.70
C ARG A 292 -24.84 40.33 11.01
N ASN A 293 -24.89 40.76 9.75
CA ASN A 293 -23.77 41.33 8.99
C ASN A 293 -22.62 40.37 8.62
N ASN A 294 -22.21 40.38 7.36
CA ASN A 294 -20.79 40.52 6.97
C ASN A 294 -19.73 39.85 7.88
N GLY A 295 -19.78 38.52 8.09
CA GLY A 295 -18.72 37.79 8.83
C GLY A 295 -19.09 37.33 10.24
N SER A 296 -20.24 36.67 10.44
CA SER A 296 -20.45 35.86 11.66
C SER A 296 -19.39 34.74 11.74
N ILE A 297 -19.10 34.24 12.94
CA ILE A 297 -18.03 33.27 13.21
C ILE A 297 -18.51 32.16 14.13
N ASP A 298 -19.72 31.68 13.86
CA ASP A 298 -20.37 30.55 14.54
C ASP A 298 -19.71 29.23 14.15
N LEU A 299 -19.75 28.20 15.00
CA LEU A 299 -19.22 26.87 14.64
C LEU A 299 -20.17 26.14 13.68
N VAL A 300 -19.64 25.55 12.60
CA VAL A 300 -20.42 24.71 11.68
C VAL A 300 -20.39 23.28 12.17
N ALA A 301 -21.57 22.77 12.56
CA ALA A 301 -21.70 21.37 12.94
C ALA A 301 -21.56 20.42 11.73
N ASN A 302 -22.04 20.82 10.55
CA ASN A 302 -22.05 20.00 9.33
C ASN A 302 -21.62 20.83 8.10
N PRO A 303 -20.31 21.03 7.85
CA PRO A 303 -19.86 21.81 6.71
C PRO A 303 -20.20 21.09 5.40
N THR A 304 -20.46 21.87 4.35
CA THR A 304 -20.80 21.31 3.02
C THR A 304 -19.70 20.39 2.48
N VAL A 305 -18.44 20.68 2.85
CA VAL A 305 -17.28 19.81 2.61
C VAL A 305 -16.65 19.44 3.96
N PRO A 306 -16.64 18.15 4.33
CA PRO A 306 -15.97 17.71 5.55
C PRO A 306 -14.45 17.81 5.42
N THR A 307 -13.78 18.05 6.54
CA THR A 307 -12.32 17.97 6.68
C THR A 307 -11.98 16.84 7.65
N ASP A 308 -11.05 15.98 7.25
CA ASP A 308 -10.51 14.89 8.07
C ASP A 308 -9.10 15.19 8.60
N VAL A 309 -8.62 16.42 8.43
CA VAL A 309 -7.34 16.87 8.98
C VAL A 309 -7.38 16.83 10.49
N SER A 310 -6.69 15.85 11.03
CA SER A 310 -6.70 15.50 12.44
C SER A 310 -5.31 15.15 12.95
N TRP A 311 -5.12 15.26 14.24
CA TRP A 311 -3.87 14.98 14.92
C TRP A 311 -4.15 14.19 16.19
N ILE A 312 -3.38 13.13 16.41
CA ILE A 312 -3.13 12.61 17.74
C ILE A 312 -2.04 13.50 18.34
N TYR A 313 -2.37 14.20 19.42
CA TYR A 313 -1.48 15.12 20.12
C TYR A 313 -0.51 14.39 21.02
N SER A 314 -0.93 13.25 21.55
CA SER A 314 -0.14 12.49 22.50
C SER A 314 -0.59 11.05 22.55
N LEU A 315 0.38 10.15 22.73
CA LEU A 315 0.18 8.78 23.17
C LEU A 315 0.76 8.64 24.60
N THR A 316 0.42 9.60 25.47
CA THR A 316 0.85 9.65 26.88
C THR A 316 0.05 8.70 27.75
N GLY A 317 0.65 8.30 28.87
CA GLY A 317 0.06 7.34 29.81
C GLY A 317 0.37 5.89 29.45
N GLN A 318 0.58 5.07 30.48
CA GLN A 318 0.84 3.66 30.29
C GLN A 318 -0.35 3.00 29.57
N GLY A 319 -0.05 2.20 28.54
CA GLY A 319 -1.06 1.47 27.77
C GLY A 319 -1.84 2.28 26.72
N THR A 320 -1.58 3.59 26.57
CA THR A 320 -2.18 4.40 25.49
C THR A 320 -1.59 4.01 24.15
N LYS A 321 -2.46 3.68 23.20
CA LYS A 321 -2.13 3.13 21.89
C LYS A 321 -3.07 3.68 20.84
N TYR A 322 -2.60 3.72 19.60
CA TYR A 322 -3.45 3.94 18.43
C TYR A 322 -3.41 2.73 17.52
N THR A 323 -4.57 2.17 17.20
CA THR A 323 -4.67 0.95 16.40
C THR A 323 -5.28 1.23 15.03
N LEU A 324 -4.70 0.66 13.99
CA LEU A 324 -5.18 0.73 12.61
C LEU A 324 -5.28 -0.69 12.03
N GLU A 325 -6.44 -1.03 11.47
CA GLU A 325 -6.65 -2.28 10.74
C GLU A 325 -6.85 -2.04 9.25
N PHE A 326 -6.34 -2.95 8.43
CA PHE A 326 -6.54 -2.94 6.98
C PHE A 326 -6.42 -4.32 6.35
N THR A 327 -7.24 -4.59 5.35
CA THR A 327 -7.12 -5.78 4.50
C THR A 327 -6.18 -5.49 3.33
N TYR A 328 -5.24 -6.39 3.08
CA TYR A 328 -4.16 -6.20 2.12
C TYR A 328 -3.77 -7.51 1.41
N TYR A 329 -3.77 -7.49 0.08
CA TYR A 329 -3.46 -8.65 -0.76
C TYR A 329 -2.24 -8.42 -1.69
N GLY A 330 -1.55 -7.28 -1.54
CA GLY A 330 -0.37 -6.91 -2.33
C GLY A 330 0.93 -7.62 -1.90
N PRO A 331 2.11 -7.11 -2.30
CA PRO A 331 3.42 -7.64 -1.87
C PRO A 331 3.55 -7.72 -0.35
N SER A 332 4.31 -8.68 0.20
CA SER A 332 4.54 -8.81 1.66
C SER A 332 5.27 -7.62 2.32
N THR A 333 5.54 -6.55 1.56
CA THR A 333 6.10 -5.28 2.00
C THR A 333 5.24 -4.12 1.49
N ALA A 334 5.20 -3.03 2.26
CA ALA A 334 4.55 -1.78 1.87
C ALA A 334 5.22 -0.60 2.58
N PHE A 335 4.87 0.61 2.19
CA PHE A 335 5.33 1.86 2.79
C PHE A 335 4.18 2.56 3.49
N LEU A 336 4.41 2.93 4.74
CA LEU A 336 3.51 3.75 5.54
C LEU A 336 4.07 5.16 5.61
N TYR A 337 3.23 6.14 5.32
CA TYR A 337 3.52 7.56 5.46
C TYR A 337 2.54 8.22 6.43
N PHE A 338 3.00 9.19 7.20
CA PHE A 338 2.15 10.05 8.02
C PHE A 338 2.86 11.37 8.34
N PRO A 339 2.14 12.52 8.40
CA PRO A 339 2.73 13.75 8.85
C PRO A 339 2.94 13.72 10.38
N TYR A 340 4.04 14.29 10.86
CA TYR A 340 4.37 14.35 12.27
C TYR A 340 5.11 15.65 12.65
N LYS A 341 4.95 16.07 13.91
CA LYS A 341 5.62 17.24 14.49
C LYS A 341 5.57 17.24 16.02
N LEU A 342 6.26 18.16 16.71
CA LEU A 342 6.19 18.26 18.18
C LEU A 342 5.09 19.19 18.66
N VAL A 343 4.46 18.84 19.79
CA VAL A 343 3.60 19.77 20.53
C VAL A 343 4.44 20.86 21.19
N LYS A 344 5.59 20.48 21.78
CA LYS A 344 6.49 21.38 22.51
C LYS A 344 7.92 21.24 22.06
N SER A 345 8.60 22.36 21.95
CA SER A 345 10.00 22.41 21.52
C SER A 345 10.95 21.74 22.53
N ALA A 346 10.62 21.82 23.83
CA ALA A 346 11.40 21.22 24.92
C ALA A 346 11.44 19.68 24.88
N ASP A 347 10.50 19.02 24.20
CA ASP A 347 10.40 17.55 24.16
C ASP A 347 11.30 16.91 23.08
N SER A 348 12.05 17.72 22.33
CA SER A 348 12.84 17.29 21.16
C SER A 348 13.89 16.20 21.46
N SER A 349 14.45 16.15 22.67
CA SER A 349 15.39 15.10 23.10
C SER A 349 14.70 13.83 23.63
N SER A 350 13.39 13.88 23.83
CA SER A 350 12.62 12.82 24.49
C SER A 350 11.68 12.08 23.54
N VAL A 351 11.77 12.37 22.25
CA VAL A 351 10.89 11.79 21.23
C VAL A 351 11.11 10.29 21.11
N ALA A 352 10.04 9.53 21.23
CA ALA A 352 10.04 8.11 20.88
C ALA A 352 8.68 7.71 20.31
N LEU A 353 8.71 6.93 19.25
CA LEU A 353 7.53 6.29 18.68
C LEU A 353 7.92 4.88 18.26
N GLN A 354 7.06 3.92 18.53
CA GLN A 354 7.22 2.55 18.06
C GLN A 354 5.92 2.06 17.44
N TYR A 355 6.04 1.05 16.58
CA TYR A 355 4.90 0.36 16.03
C TYR A 355 5.03 -1.15 16.20
N ASN A 356 3.89 -1.81 16.39
CA ASN A 356 3.75 -3.26 16.34
C ASN A 356 2.88 -3.62 15.14
N LEU A 357 3.40 -4.48 14.25
CA LEU A 357 2.65 -5.00 13.11
C LEU A 357 2.23 -6.45 13.41
N ASN A 358 0.94 -6.76 13.35
CA ASN A 358 0.39 -8.11 13.49
C ASN A 358 0.82 -8.83 14.79
N ASN A 359 0.88 -8.11 15.91
CA ASN A 359 1.29 -8.63 17.23
C ASN A 359 2.73 -9.19 17.27
N THR A 360 3.62 -8.69 16.41
CA THR A 360 5.05 -8.99 16.45
C THR A 360 5.78 -8.14 17.50
N SER A 361 7.10 -8.27 17.63
CA SER A 361 7.88 -7.40 18.52
C SER A 361 7.82 -5.94 18.05
N PRO A 362 7.61 -4.97 18.96
CA PRO A 362 7.61 -3.56 18.61
C PRO A 362 8.90 -3.11 17.91
N LYS A 363 8.77 -2.27 16.88
CA LYS A 363 9.86 -1.67 16.12
C LYS A 363 9.88 -0.17 16.38
N LEU A 364 11.06 0.37 16.70
CA LEU A 364 11.26 1.81 16.88
C LEU A 364 11.18 2.53 15.54
N ILE A 365 10.55 3.70 15.54
CA ILE A 365 10.62 4.67 14.44
C ILE A 365 11.71 5.67 14.83
N ASN A 366 12.80 5.65 14.06
CA ASN A 366 13.98 6.45 14.39
C ASN A 366 13.85 7.89 13.90
N PHE A 367 14.21 8.81 14.78
CA PHE A 367 14.29 10.25 14.52
C PHE A 367 15.72 10.74 14.73
N GLN A 368 16.30 11.43 13.74
CA GLN A 368 17.64 12.02 13.87
C GLN A 368 17.69 13.46 13.35
N PRO A 369 18.60 14.30 13.89
CA PRO A 369 18.77 15.67 13.42
C PRO A 369 19.04 15.71 11.92
N VAL A 370 18.47 16.69 11.22
CA VAL A 370 18.75 16.90 9.80
C VAL A 370 20.23 17.25 9.66
N ARG A 371 21.01 16.39 8.99
CA ARG A 371 22.41 16.69 8.67
C ARG A 371 22.43 17.70 7.53
N THR A 372 22.78 18.94 7.84
CA THR A 372 23.16 19.92 6.82
C THR A 372 24.63 19.69 6.49
N GLU A 373 24.93 19.23 5.27
CA GLU A 373 26.32 19.14 4.81
C GLU A 373 26.94 20.55 4.79
N PRO A 374 28.12 20.77 5.38
CA PRO A 374 28.81 22.04 5.28
C PRO A 374 29.27 22.27 3.84
N ALA A 375 29.00 23.47 3.33
CA ALA A 375 29.57 23.92 2.06
C ALA A 375 31.10 24.09 2.21
N ASN A 376 31.85 23.38 1.37
CA ASN A 376 33.30 23.46 1.12
C ASN A 376 34.26 23.07 2.25
N ALA A 377 34.94 21.93 2.05
CA ALA A 377 36.36 21.82 2.35
C ALA A 377 37.10 21.38 1.07
N ASP A 378 38.05 22.23 0.69
CA ASP A 378 39.00 22.09 -0.40
C ASP A 378 39.79 20.77 -0.31
N SER A 379 39.96 20.06 -1.44
CA SER A 379 40.98 19.02 -1.62
C SER A 379 41.13 18.68 -3.11
N THR A 380 42.11 19.34 -3.72
CA THR A 380 42.79 18.92 -4.94
C THR A 380 43.34 17.49 -4.81
N THR A 381 42.91 16.56 -5.67
CA THR A 381 43.80 15.60 -6.36
C THR A 381 43.02 14.84 -7.45
N ASN A 382 43.63 14.78 -8.65
CA ASN A 382 43.14 14.16 -9.88
C ASN A 382 42.92 12.65 -9.77
N GLU A 383 41.79 12.14 -10.30
CA GLU A 383 41.74 10.98 -11.21
C GLU A 383 40.34 10.78 -11.83
N THR A 384 40.28 10.04 -12.93
CA THR A 384 39.49 10.36 -14.13
C THR A 384 38.25 9.45 -14.33
N THR A 385 37.10 10.09 -14.55
CA THR A 385 35.85 9.67 -15.27
C THR A 385 35.11 8.37 -14.89
N THR A 386 33.82 8.53 -14.56
CA THR A 386 32.70 8.01 -15.37
C THR A 386 31.42 8.81 -15.12
N THR A 387 30.72 9.11 -16.22
CA THR A 387 29.56 10.00 -16.37
C THR A 387 28.28 9.47 -15.72
N GLY A 388 27.66 10.28 -14.88
CA GLY A 388 26.27 10.16 -14.42
C GLY A 388 25.77 11.52 -13.93
N SER A 389 24.71 12.04 -14.54
CA SER A 389 24.13 13.37 -14.30
C SER A 389 23.66 13.55 -12.85
N SER A 390 24.28 14.51 -12.15
CA SER A 390 23.94 14.89 -10.77
C SER A 390 22.86 15.97 -10.79
N GLU A 391 21.63 15.61 -10.40
CA GLU A 391 20.58 16.58 -10.07
C GLU A 391 20.73 17.04 -8.61
N ASN A 392 20.68 18.36 -8.44
CA ASN A 392 20.95 19.08 -7.21
C ASN A 392 19.71 19.00 -6.28
N ARG A 393 19.74 18.13 -5.27
CA ARG A 393 18.63 17.89 -4.32
C ARG A 393 18.75 18.80 -3.11
N SER A 394 17.74 19.64 -2.84
CA SER A 394 17.74 20.63 -1.76
C SER A 394 16.87 20.18 -0.58
N SER A 395 17.50 20.11 0.60
CA SER A 395 16.93 20.23 1.96
C SER A 395 15.63 19.48 2.26
N SER A 396 15.71 18.16 2.17
CA SER A 396 15.05 17.18 3.08
C SER A 396 15.47 15.73 2.76
N GLU A 397 16.41 15.53 1.85
CA GLU A 397 16.87 14.21 1.46
C GLU A 397 18.28 13.96 1.98
N THR A 398 18.39 13.07 2.97
CA THR A 398 19.66 12.44 3.33
C THR A 398 19.40 10.96 3.58
N LEU A 399 19.77 10.15 2.59
CA LEU A 399 19.88 8.70 2.72
C LEU A 399 21.26 8.31 2.20
N VAL A 400 22.13 7.76 3.05
CA VAL A 400 23.05 6.68 2.65
C VAL A 400 23.33 5.78 3.85
N ALA A 401 23.35 4.48 3.58
CA ALA A 401 23.59 3.35 4.46
C ALA A 401 25.07 3.20 4.86
N ASP A 402 25.32 2.52 5.99
CA ASP A 402 26.43 1.57 6.09
C ASP A 402 26.06 0.41 7.05
N GLU A 403 26.67 -0.74 6.80
CA GLU A 403 26.35 -2.07 7.31
C GLU A 403 26.51 -2.23 8.83
N ALA A 404 25.49 -2.77 9.50
CA ALA A 404 25.51 -4.07 10.17
C ALA A 404 24.24 -4.30 11.01
N THR A 405 23.64 -5.48 10.86
CA THR A 405 22.55 -6.09 11.66
C THR A 405 21.12 -5.52 11.51
N SER A 406 20.43 -6.00 10.47
CA SER A 406 18.99 -6.34 10.44
C SER A 406 18.01 -5.54 11.32
N THR A 407 17.77 -4.26 11.01
CA THR A 407 16.51 -3.55 11.34
C THR A 407 16.20 -2.49 10.28
N ASN A 408 14.96 -2.45 9.77
CA ASN A 408 14.48 -1.49 8.77
C ASN A 408 14.47 -0.06 9.36
N ASN A 409 15.57 0.68 9.27
CA ASN A 409 15.60 2.02 9.85
C ASN A 409 15.77 3.10 8.78
N GLU A 410 14.69 3.36 8.04
CA GLU A 410 14.52 4.66 7.39
C GLU A 410 14.60 5.75 8.46
N MET A 411 15.49 6.71 8.27
CA MET A 411 15.81 7.73 9.26
C MET A 411 14.94 8.96 9.03
N ASN A 412 14.06 9.26 9.97
CA ASN A 412 13.15 10.40 9.86
C ASN A 412 13.78 11.65 10.52
N PRO A 413 13.56 12.86 10.00
CA PRO A 413 14.00 14.09 10.67
C PRO A 413 13.50 14.20 12.11
N THR A 414 14.32 14.70 13.04
CA THR A 414 13.86 15.05 14.38
C THR A 414 12.69 16.04 14.28
N PRO A 415 11.53 15.75 14.90
CA PRO A 415 10.39 16.64 14.80
C PRO A 415 10.66 17.95 15.54
N THR A 416 10.08 19.03 15.03
CA THR A 416 10.11 20.36 15.64
C THR A 416 8.69 20.83 15.92
N ALA A 417 8.52 21.87 16.74
CA ALA A 417 7.21 22.52 16.88
C ALA A 417 6.86 23.39 15.67
N ALA A 418 7.85 23.86 14.91
CA ALA A 418 7.65 24.83 13.84
C ALA A 418 7.23 24.20 12.51
N ASP A 419 7.56 22.94 12.27
CA ASP A 419 7.47 22.28 10.96
C ASP A 419 6.67 20.98 11.02
N ILE A 420 6.02 20.63 9.90
CA ILE A 420 5.40 19.32 9.67
C ILE A 420 6.37 18.52 8.80
N ASN A 421 6.89 17.43 9.37
CA ASN A 421 7.66 16.44 8.63
C ASN A 421 6.74 15.31 8.17
N ILE A 422 7.19 14.47 7.23
CA ILE A 422 6.47 13.26 6.81
C ILE A 422 7.34 12.05 7.09
N ALA A 423 6.83 11.15 7.93
CA ALA A 423 7.51 9.90 8.22
C ALA A 423 7.35 8.96 7.03
N LYS A 424 8.37 8.14 6.78
CA LYS A 424 8.29 6.98 5.90
C LYS A 424 8.74 5.76 6.68
N VAL A 425 7.91 4.72 6.68
CA VAL A 425 8.18 3.47 7.38
C VAL A 425 7.95 2.31 6.43
N THR A 426 8.98 1.49 6.24
CA THR A 426 8.88 0.24 5.49
C THR A 426 8.27 -0.87 6.35
N LEU A 427 7.04 -1.26 6.02
CA LEU A 427 6.33 -2.40 6.58
C LEU A 427 6.81 -3.68 5.89
N SER A 428 7.09 -4.72 6.68
CA SER A 428 7.52 -6.03 6.20
C SER A 428 6.77 -7.14 6.90
N ASN A 429 6.64 -8.29 6.25
CA ASN A 429 5.87 -9.45 6.73
C ASN A 429 4.37 -9.14 6.88
N LEU A 430 3.80 -8.43 5.90
CA LEU A 430 2.35 -8.25 5.83
C LEU A 430 1.67 -9.59 5.57
N ASN A 431 0.59 -9.85 6.31
CA ASN A 431 -0.28 -10.99 6.12
C ASN A 431 -1.07 -10.81 4.82
N PHE A 432 -1.32 -11.92 4.11
CA PHE A 432 -2.31 -11.94 3.04
C PHE A 432 -3.72 -11.90 3.68
N GLY A 433 -4.40 -10.77 3.58
CA GLY A 433 -5.66 -10.50 4.29
C GLY A 433 -5.51 -9.41 5.35
N THR A 434 -6.04 -9.65 6.55
CA THR A 434 -6.10 -8.62 7.60
C THR A 434 -4.73 -8.37 8.24
N ASN A 435 -4.41 -7.08 8.40
CA ASN A 435 -3.22 -6.58 9.07
C ASN A 435 -3.62 -5.53 10.11
N THR A 436 -2.87 -5.47 11.21
CA THR A 436 -3.07 -4.52 12.31
C THR A 436 -1.76 -3.82 12.63
N ILE A 437 -1.77 -2.49 12.70
CA ILE A 437 -0.65 -1.67 13.16
C ILE A 437 -1.07 -1.00 14.47
N GLU A 438 -0.28 -1.16 15.52
CA GLU A 438 -0.44 -0.50 16.80
C GLU A 438 0.73 0.47 17.02
N PHE A 439 0.43 1.75 17.26
CA PHE A 439 1.43 2.75 17.65
C PHE A 439 1.41 2.96 19.16
N SER A 440 2.60 3.12 19.74
CA SER A 440 2.78 3.42 21.16
C SER A 440 4.10 4.18 21.39
N VAL A 441 4.30 4.65 22.62
CA VAL A 441 5.59 5.13 23.10
C VAL A 441 6.30 3.98 23.80
N SER A 442 7.60 3.82 23.57
CA SER A 442 8.38 2.81 24.28
C SER A 442 8.40 3.09 25.79
N THR A 443 8.08 2.08 26.59
CA THR A 443 8.07 2.15 28.05
C THR A 443 9.43 1.81 28.68
N THR A 444 10.43 1.40 27.89
CA THR A 444 11.77 1.02 28.39
C THR A 444 12.67 2.22 28.59
N ALA A 445 12.16 3.30 29.19
CA ALA A 445 13.02 4.39 29.62
C ALA A 445 14.00 3.86 30.67
N GLU A 446 15.30 4.17 30.50
CA GLU A 446 16.24 4.19 31.61
C GLU A 446 15.64 5.09 32.70
N GLU A 447 15.76 4.67 33.97
CA GLU A 447 15.16 5.34 35.13
C GLU A 447 15.31 6.87 35.03
N GLY A 448 14.17 7.57 34.89
CA GLY A 448 14.10 9.03 35.00
C GLY A 448 13.89 9.84 33.71
N THR A 449 13.79 9.25 32.50
CA THR A 449 13.47 10.02 31.27
C THR A 449 12.09 9.69 30.67
N SER A 450 11.12 10.58 30.88
CA SER A 450 9.80 10.47 30.23
C SER A 450 9.92 10.64 28.72
N LYS A 451 9.60 9.58 27.95
CA LYS A 451 9.51 9.65 26.49
C LYS A 451 8.18 10.23 26.03
N VAL A 452 8.17 10.89 24.89
CA VAL A 452 6.99 11.58 24.33
C VAL A 452 6.80 11.19 22.87
N ALA A 453 5.58 10.86 22.47
CA ALA A 453 5.25 10.67 21.05
C ALA A 453 5.24 12.02 20.34
N PRO A 454 5.71 12.12 19.08
CA PRO A 454 5.34 13.27 18.26
C PRO A 454 3.83 13.30 18.05
N MET A 455 3.30 14.47 17.68
CA MET A 455 1.97 14.54 17.08
C MET A 455 1.97 13.75 15.77
N ILE A 456 0.93 12.97 15.53
CA ILE A 456 0.80 12.12 14.33
C ILE A 456 -0.51 12.46 13.63
N GLY A 457 -0.46 12.65 12.31
CA GLY A 457 -1.65 12.89 11.49
C GLY A 457 -2.11 11.65 10.72
N ASN A 458 -2.98 11.86 9.73
CA ASN A 458 -3.55 10.82 8.88
C ASN A 458 -2.48 9.93 8.25
N MET A 459 -2.77 8.63 8.14
CA MET A 459 -1.83 7.63 7.67
C MET A 459 -2.12 7.26 6.21
N TYR A 460 -1.09 6.90 5.46
CA TYR A 460 -1.16 6.54 4.06
C TYR A 460 -0.33 5.29 3.81
N ILE A 461 -0.93 4.27 3.20
CA ILE A 461 -0.24 2.99 2.94
C ILE A 461 -0.17 2.78 1.44
N THR A 462 1.01 2.47 0.91
CA THR A 462 1.22 2.14 -0.50
C THR A 462 2.19 0.96 -0.67
N SER A 463 1.96 0.11 -1.67
CA SER A 463 2.92 -0.93 -2.08
C SER A 463 3.95 -0.42 -3.11
N ASN A 464 3.86 0.85 -3.49
CA ASN A 464 4.70 1.48 -4.51
C ASN A 464 5.28 2.82 -4.01
N ASP A 465 6.59 2.85 -3.81
CA ASP A 465 7.30 4.03 -3.28
C ASP A 465 7.24 5.25 -4.19
N GLN A 466 6.97 5.06 -5.49
CA GLN A 466 6.83 6.15 -6.47
C GLN A 466 5.62 7.05 -6.20
N ASN A 467 4.69 6.64 -5.32
CA ASN A 467 3.54 7.46 -4.94
C ASN A 467 3.86 8.53 -3.89
N GLN A 468 5.10 8.65 -3.40
CA GLN A 468 5.50 9.66 -2.41
C GLN A 468 4.97 11.06 -2.75
N ARG A 469 5.14 11.51 -4.00
CA ARG A 469 4.67 12.83 -4.44
C ARG A 469 3.14 12.98 -4.32
N LYS A 470 2.38 11.94 -4.69
CA LYS A 470 0.91 11.95 -4.60
C LYS A 470 0.45 11.96 -3.15
N ILE A 471 1.12 11.20 -2.29
CA ILE A 471 0.84 11.14 -0.85
C ILE A 471 1.12 12.51 -0.22
N TYR A 472 2.24 13.15 -0.56
CA TYR A 472 2.57 14.49 -0.08
C TYR A 472 1.54 15.51 -0.55
N ASN A 473 1.08 15.36 -1.79
CA ASN A 473 0.01 16.19 -2.33
C ASN A 473 -1.28 16.03 -1.51
N GLU A 474 -1.72 14.80 -1.24
CA GLU A 474 -2.92 14.53 -0.44
C GLU A 474 -2.77 15.06 1.01
N ILE A 475 -1.61 14.86 1.65
CA ILE A 475 -1.32 15.39 2.99
C ILE A 475 -1.49 16.91 3.02
N PHE A 476 -0.95 17.64 2.05
CA PHE A 476 -0.97 19.10 2.09
C PHE A 476 -2.09 19.72 1.25
N GLY A 477 -3.07 18.92 0.80
CA GLY A 477 -4.19 19.40 -0.01
C GLY A 477 -3.74 20.02 -1.34
N ASN A 478 -2.61 19.57 -1.88
CA ASN A 478 -2.07 20.08 -3.13
C ASN A 478 -2.68 19.32 -4.32
N THR A 479 -3.22 20.05 -5.29
CA THR A 479 -3.58 19.52 -6.59
C THR A 479 -2.59 20.06 -7.62
N SER A 480 -1.90 19.17 -8.34
CA SER A 480 -0.95 19.58 -9.38
C SER A 480 -1.48 19.26 -10.77
N ASN A 481 -1.23 20.17 -11.73
CA ASN A 481 -1.51 19.92 -13.15
C ASN A 481 -0.41 19.07 -13.85
N GLY A 482 0.52 18.50 -13.08
CA GLY A 482 1.55 17.57 -13.56
C GLY A 482 2.93 18.18 -13.75
N SER A 483 3.07 19.48 -14.06
CA SER A 483 4.40 20.05 -14.37
C SER A 483 4.61 21.52 -14.02
N THR A 484 3.57 22.35 -13.99
CA THR A 484 3.75 23.82 -13.95
C THR A 484 2.93 24.54 -12.90
N SER A 485 1.99 23.87 -12.24
CA SER A 485 1.12 24.51 -11.25
C SER A 485 0.76 23.58 -10.11
N VAL A 486 0.60 24.17 -8.92
CA VAL A 486 0.09 23.54 -7.71
C VAL A 486 -0.94 24.45 -7.06
N THR A 487 -2.13 23.93 -6.81
CA THR A 487 -3.16 24.61 -6.03
C THR A 487 -3.25 23.97 -4.65
N VAL A 488 -3.21 24.79 -3.60
CA VAL A 488 -3.36 24.35 -2.20
C VAL A 488 -4.79 24.56 -1.75
N ASP A 489 -5.46 23.47 -1.37
CA ASP A 489 -6.74 23.47 -0.69
C ASP A 489 -6.53 23.73 0.81
N LEU A 490 -6.82 24.95 1.25
CA LEU A 490 -6.58 25.37 2.64
C LEU A 490 -7.53 24.69 3.64
N LEU A 491 -8.66 24.15 3.18
CA LEU A 491 -9.60 23.40 4.01
C LEU A 491 -9.11 21.96 4.24
N LYS A 492 -8.55 21.32 3.22
CA LYS A 492 -8.20 19.88 3.24
C LYS A 492 -6.73 19.59 3.54
N GLY A 493 -5.83 20.54 3.32
CA GLY A 493 -4.41 20.34 3.57
C GLY A 493 -4.01 20.48 5.04
N TYR A 494 -3.00 19.74 5.48
CA TYR A 494 -2.31 20.01 6.74
C TYR A 494 -1.59 21.37 6.67
N SER A 495 -1.77 22.18 7.71
CA SER A 495 -1.18 23.52 7.81
C SER A 495 -0.98 23.88 9.28
N LEU A 496 -0.20 24.93 9.54
CA LEU A 496 0.04 25.41 10.91
C LEU A 496 -0.42 26.86 11.05
N ALA A 497 -1.10 27.18 12.13
CA ALA A 497 -1.26 28.56 12.58
C ALA A 497 -0.26 28.86 13.70
N SER A 498 0.25 30.08 13.81
CA SER A 498 1.09 30.43 14.97
C SER A 498 0.26 30.74 16.22
N GLY A 499 -1.07 30.81 16.12
CA GLY A 499 -1.94 30.98 17.27
C GLY A 499 -3.34 30.42 17.02
N TRP A 500 -4.08 30.20 18.10
CA TRP A 500 -5.42 29.61 18.06
C TRP A 500 -6.51 30.54 17.51
N SER A 501 -6.20 31.83 17.28
CA SER A 501 -7.15 32.83 16.79
C SER A 501 -7.44 32.72 15.30
N THR A 502 -6.47 32.30 14.48
CA THR A 502 -6.65 32.03 13.05
C THR A 502 -7.70 30.94 12.86
N TYR A 503 -8.59 31.08 11.88
CA TYR A 503 -9.70 30.15 11.68
C TYR A 503 -10.04 29.91 10.21
N VAL A 504 -10.72 28.80 9.94
CA VAL A 504 -11.32 28.46 8.64
C VAL A 504 -12.82 28.73 8.71
N GLY A 505 -13.30 29.64 7.87
CA GLY A 505 -14.71 30.01 7.75
C GLY A 505 -15.34 29.52 6.45
N GLU A 506 -16.57 29.03 6.53
CA GLU A 506 -17.52 28.74 5.47
C GLU A 506 -18.35 30.00 5.22
N PHE A 507 -18.10 30.63 4.08
CA PHE A 507 -18.81 31.81 3.62
C PHE A 507 -19.82 31.39 2.57
N LYS A 508 -21.09 31.39 2.96
CA LYS A 508 -22.19 31.09 2.05
C LYS A 508 -22.56 32.37 1.31
N ARG A 509 -22.94 32.23 0.04
CA ARG A 509 -23.53 33.33 -0.75
C ARG A 509 -22.58 34.50 -0.97
N LEU A 510 -21.34 34.22 -1.37
CA LEU A 510 -20.44 35.23 -1.93
C LEU A 510 -20.64 35.30 -3.46
N THR A 511 -20.74 36.50 -4.01
CA THR A 511 -20.73 36.73 -5.46
C THR A 511 -19.29 36.81 -5.97
N GLY A 512 -19.01 36.18 -7.11
CA GLY A 512 -17.79 36.46 -7.87
C GLY A 512 -17.82 37.86 -8.50
N ALA A 513 -16.67 38.32 -9.01
CA ALA A 513 -16.61 39.52 -9.84
C ALA A 513 -17.61 39.38 -11.01
N ASN A 514 -18.55 40.33 -11.14
CA ASN A 514 -19.63 40.37 -12.13
C ASN A 514 -20.79 39.37 -11.94
N GLN A 515 -20.96 38.77 -10.75
CA GLN A 515 -22.14 37.94 -10.43
C GLN A 515 -23.22 38.73 -9.68
N THR A 516 -24.48 38.36 -9.89
CA THR A 516 -25.65 38.98 -9.25
C THR A 516 -26.00 38.31 -7.92
N ALA A 517 -26.82 38.98 -7.09
CA ALA A 517 -27.30 38.42 -5.82
C ALA A 517 -28.12 37.13 -6.00
N SER A 518 -28.70 36.90 -7.18
CA SER A 518 -29.40 35.66 -7.52
C SER A 518 -28.44 34.49 -7.75
N ASP A 519 -27.29 34.73 -8.39
CA ASP A 519 -26.27 33.70 -8.66
C ASP A 519 -25.62 33.17 -7.37
N SER A 520 -25.55 34.05 -6.36
CA SER A 520 -25.03 33.79 -5.02
C SER A 520 -25.88 32.79 -4.21
N GLN A 521 -27.18 32.69 -4.49
CA GLN A 521 -28.09 31.81 -3.75
C GLN A 521 -27.88 30.32 -4.06
N THR A 522 -27.26 30.02 -5.20
CA THR A 522 -27.02 28.65 -5.69
C THR A 522 -25.55 28.25 -5.72
N SER A 523 -24.63 29.16 -5.38
CA SER A 523 -23.19 28.90 -5.38
C SER A 523 -22.78 28.00 -4.21
N ALA A 524 -21.86 27.07 -4.46
CA ALA A 524 -21.18 26.34 -3.40
C ALA A 524 -20.50 27.32 -2.42
N PRO A 525 -20.44 26.99 -1.12
CA PRO A 525 -19.80 27.88 -0.15
C PRO A 525 -18.30 28.03 -0.45
N ASN A 526 -17.77 29.19 -0.08
CA ASN A 526 -16.33 29.45 -0.14
C ASN A 526 -15.71 29.23 1.22
N TYR A 527 -14.59 28.53 1.28
CA TYR A 527 -13.83 28.35 2.51
C TYR A 527 -12.65 29.31 2.52
N LEU A 528 -12.63 30.21 3.49
CA LEU A 528 -11.59 31.23 3.64
C LEU A 528 -10.91 31.11 5.00
N VAL A 529 -9.60 31.32 5.04
CA VAL A 529 -8.82 31.42 6.27
C VAL A 529 -8.77 32.88 6.69
N GLY A 530 -9.31 33.18 7.86
CA GLY A 530 -9.34 34.53 8.43
C GLY A 530 -8.43 34.67 9.64
N PHE A 531 -8.27 35.91 10.10
CA PHE A 531 -7.43 36.25 11.27
C PHE A 531 -5.98 35.83 11.09
N ILE A 532 -5.45 36.06 9.90
CA ILE A 532 -4.01 36.04 9.63
C ILE A 532 -3.49 37.45 9.92
N ALA A 533 -2.41 37.52 10.69
CA ALA A 533 -1.81 38.74 11.21
C ALA A 533 -2.76 39.62 12.04
N GLY A 534 -2.36 40.87 12.31
CA GLY A 534 -3.17 41.86 13.02
C GLY A 534 -3.35 41.64 14.52
N HIS A 535 -4.00 42.60 15.17
CA HIS A 535 -4.23 42.64 16.62
C HIS A 535 -5.69 42.41 17.02
N GLY A 536 -6.57 42.19 16.03
CA GLY A 536 -8.01 42.06 16.28
C GLY A 536 -8.36 40.87 17.17
N GLN A 537 -9.27 41.11 18.12
CA GLN A 537 -9.96 40.08 18.89
C GLN A 537 -10.94 39.31 18.01
N ARG A 538 -11.13 38.04 18.34
CA ARG A 538 -12.11 37.18 17.68
C ARG A 538 -13.41 37.13 18.47
N THR A 539 -14.53 37.48 17.83
CA THR A 539 -15.85 37.57 18.47
C THR A 539 -16.71 36.34 18.18
N VAL A 540 -16.47 35.23 18.88
CA VAL A 540 -17.19 33.96 18.64
C VAL A 540 -18.52 33.95 19.38
N ASP A 541 -19.58 33.56 18.68
CA ASP A 541 -20.91 33.33 19.24
C ASP A 541 -21.14 31.82 19.49
N ASN A 542 -22.10 31.49 20.36
CA ASN A 542 -22.61 30.13 20.57
C ASN A 542 -21.60 29.05 21.01
N VAL A 543 -20.47 29.44 21.62
CA VAL A 543 -19.52 28.50 22.26
C VAL A 543 -19.38 28.80 23.75
N SER A 544 -19.39 27.76 24.58
CA SER A 544 -19.27 27.89 26.05
C SER A 544 -17.86 28.25 26.52
N ASN A 545 -16.83 27.77 25.82
CA ASN A 545 -15.42 28.06 26.10
C ASN A 545 -14.90 29.14 25.13
N ILE A 546 -14.95 30.40 25.55
CA ILE A 546 -14.59 31.54 24.71
C ILE A 546 -13.18 32.03 25.07
N ILE A 547 -12.23 31.83 24.15
CA ILE A 547 -10.96 32.59 24.13
C ILE A 547 -11.05 33.63 23.00
N ARG A 548 -11.08 34.93 23.38
CA ARG A 548 -11.28 36.08 22.48
C ARG A 548 -9.99 36.78 22.05
N ASN A 549 -9.02 36.84 22.97
CA ASN A 549 -7.77 37.57 22.77
C ASN A 549 -6.70 36.67 22.17
N PRO A 550 -6.22 36.93 20.96
CA PRO A 550 -5.22 36.10 20.31
C PRO A 550 -3.99 35.81 21.17
N SER A 551 -3.42 34.60 21.10
CA SER A 551 -2.15 34.30 21.79
C SER A 551 -0.94 34.98 21.14
N ILE A 552 -1.06 35.33 19.86
CA ILE A 552 -0.01 36.00 19.06
C ILE A 552 -0.65 37.08 18.21
N GLU A 553 0.02 38.23 18.07
CA GLU A 553 -0.51 39.40 17.38
C GLU A 553 0.43 39.95 16.30
N GLY A 554 -0.11 40.88 15.51
CA GLY A 554 0.60 41.56 14.43
C GLY A 554 1.12 40.56 13.39
N GLN A 555 2.26 40.85 12.79
CA GLN A 555 2.86 39.99 11.74
C GLN A 555 3.33 38.63 12.24
N GLN A 556 3.44 38.42 13.56
CA GLN A 556 3.80 37.14 14.16
C GLN A 556 2.64 36.14 14.14
N ARG A 557 1.39 36.61 13.96
CA ARG A 557 0.23 35.73 13.73
C ARG A 557 0.24 35.27 12.28
N THR A 558 0.79 34.09 12.01
CA THR A 558 1.05 33.57 10.67
C THR A 558 0.27 32.31 10.38
N LEU A 559 0.02 32.07 9.10
CA LEU A 559 -0.40 30.77 8.56
C LEU A 559 0.77 30.17 7.77
N ALA A 560 1.20 28.96 8.09
CA ALA A 560 2.16 28.21 7.29
C ALA A 560 1.46 27.10 6.52
N ILE A 561 1.69 27.07 5.21
CA ILE A 561 1.20 26.06 4.27
C ILE A 561 2.38 25.36 3.60
N TYR A 562 2.12 24.21 2.99
CA TYR A 562 3.15 23.43 2.31
C TYR A 562 2.80 23.20 0.84
N ILE A 563 3.76 23.46 -0.04
CA ILE A 563 3.63 23.40 -1.50
C ILE A 563 4.62 22.38 -2.03
N ASN A 564 4.13 21.31 -2.63
CA ASN A 564 4.90 20.28 -3.30
C ASN A 564 5.15 20.67 -4.76
N ALA A 565 6.10 21.57 -4.97
CA ALA A 565 6.42 22.13 -6.28
C ALA A 565 6.98 21.04 -7.21
N PRO A 566 6.51 20.93 -8.47
CA PRO A 566 6.98 19.91 -9.40
C PRO A 566 8.47 20.05 -9.77
N VAL A 567 8.96 21.29 -9.81
CA VAL A 567 10.33 21.66 -10.18
C VAL A 567 10.79 22.87 -9.37
N GLU A 568 12.10 23.06 -9.22
CA GLU A 568 12.65 24.31 -8.69
C GLU A 568 12.38 25.47 -9.68
N GLY A 569 11.98 26.64 -9.17
CA GLY A 569 11.78 27.81 -10.01
C GLY A 569 11.09 28.97 -9.31
N GLU A 570 10.79 30.01 -10.08
CA GLU A 570 10.02 31.19 -9.65
C GLU A 570 8.54 30.95 -9.95
N TYR A 571 7.66 31.13 -8.97
CA TYR A 571 6.23 30.85 -9.09
C TYR A 571 5.41 32.12 -8.86
N TYR A 572 4.51 32.41 -9.79
CA TYR A 572 3.41 33.35 -9.57
C TYR A 572 2.41 32.76 -8.59
N ILE A 573 1.82 33.62 -7.77
CA ILE A 573 0.76 33.28 -6.82
C ILE A 573 -0.55 33.95 -7.26
N SER A 574 -1.63 33.19 -7.25
CA SER A 574 -2.99 33.68 -7.43
C SER A 574 -3.94 33.08 -6.41
N GLY A 575 -5.06 33.75 -6.15
CA GLY A 575 -5.99 33.31 -5.12
C GLY A 575 -7.22 34.18 -5.01
N SER A 576 -8.04 33.84 -4.01
CA SER A 576 -9.26 34.58 -3.66
C SER A 576 -9.08 35.29 -2.34
N TYR A 577 -9.71 36.45 -2.18
CA TYR A 577 -9.66 37.18 -0.92
C TYR A 577 -10.99 37.86 -0.60
N LEU A 578 -11.24 38.13 0.68
CA LEU A 578 -12.39 38.89 1.15
C LEU A 578 -11.95 39.96 2.16
N THR A 579 -12.24 41.22 1.85
CA THR A 579 -12.11 42.36 2.76
C THR A 579 -12.75 43.60 2.15
N ASN A 580 -13.38 44.46 2.96
CA ASN A 580 -13.94 45.74 2.50
C ASN A 580 -13.03 46.96 2.76
N VAL A 581 -11.87 46.74 3.39
CA VAL A 581 -10.85 47.75 3.66
C VAL A 581 -9.54 47.31 3.00
N ALA A 582 -8.68 48.26 2.62
CA ALA A 582 -7.41 47.92 2.00
C ALA A 582 -6.52 47.13 2.97
N ARG A 583 -6.15 45.91 2.58
CA ARG A 583 -5.25 45.03 3.32
C ARG A 583 -4.16 44.49 2.41
N ASP A 584 -3.07 44.04 3.03
CA ASP A 584 -1.92 43.49 2.33
C ASP A 584 -1.76 42.00 2.67
N LEU A 585 -1.17 41.24 1.76
CA LEU A 585 -0.86 39.82 1.93
C LEU A 585 0.62 39.58 1.62
N LYS A 586 1.34 38.98 2.55
CA LYS A 586 2.79 38.73 2.45
C LYS A 586 3.07 37.24 2.52
N PHE A 587 3.86 36.75 1.57
CA PHE A 587 4.34 35.37 1.47
C PHE A 587 5.86 35.32 1.64
N SER A 588 6.37 34.30 2.32
CA SER A 588 7.81 34.07 2.47
C SER A 588 8.12 32.58 2.65
N THR A 589 9.28 32.13 2.19
CA THR A 589 9.83 30.80 2.52
C THR A 589 10.74 30.81 3.75
N GLY A 590 10.76 31.91 4.52
CA GLY A 590 11.66 32.11 5.66
C GLY A 590 13.01 32.76 5.30
N GLU A 591 13.36 32.78 4.01
CA GLU A 591 14.53 33.53 3.51
C GLU A 591 14.18 35.01 3.35
N THR A 592 15.03 35.90 3.87
CA THR A 592 14.83 37.36 3.79
C THR A 592 14.69 37.87 2.36
N ASN A 593 15.30 37.17 1.40
CA ASN A 593 15.36 37.57 -0.01
C ASN A 593 14.28 36.89 -0.86
N ASN A 594 13.47 36.00 -0.26
CA ASN A 594 12.39 35.30 -0.94
C ASN A 594 11.05 35.63 -0.29
N VAL A 595 10.61 36.87 -0.55
CA VAL A 595 9.41 37.48 0.02
C VAL A 595 8.60 38.13 -1.10
N LEU A 596 7.29 37.96 -1.07
CA LEU A 596 6.34 38.58 -1.99
C LEU A 596 5.24 39.29 -1.19
N THR A 597 4.99 40.56 -1.46
CA THR A 597 3.91 41.33 -0.80
C THR A 597 2.94 41.88 -1.83
N ILE A 598 1.68 41.47 -1.73
CA ILE A 598 0.55 41.98 -2.51
C ILE A 598 -0.14 43.05 -1.67
N THR A 599 -0.27 44.27 -2.19
CA THR A 599 -0.82 45.40 -1.42
C THR A 599 -2.11 45.94 -2.01
N GLY A 600 -2.93 46.53 -1.14
CA GLY A 600 -4.17 47.20 -1.56
C GLY A 600 -5.31 46.25 -1.95
N LEU A 601 -5.31 45.01 -1.46
CA LEU A 601 -6.43 44.09 -1.65
C LEU A 601 -7.66 44.65 -0.94
N ARG A 602 -8.68 45.02 -1.72
CA ARG A 602 -9.94 45.61 -1.22
C ARG A 602 -11.11 45.22 -2.12
N GLN A 603 -12.30 45.11 -1.52
CA GLN A 603 -13.60 45.11 -2.18
C GLN A 603 -14.45 46.25 -1.59
N ASP A 604 -15.55 46.62 -2.24
CA ASP A 604 -16.44 47.65 -1.71
C ASP A 604 -17.40 47.13 -0.64
N ASN A 605 -17.54 45.81 -0.54
CA ASN A 605 -18.45 45.14 0.37
C ASN A 605 -17.89 43.78 0.84
N TRP A 606 -18.58 43.14 1.80
CA TRP A 606 -18.24 41.82 2.35
C TRP A 606 -18.96 40.65 1.66
N GLN A 607 -19.66 40.91 0.55
CA GLN A 607 -20.43 39.92 -0.19
C GLN A 607 -19.73 39.51 -1.49
N THR A 608 -18.75 40.28 -1.94
CA THR A 608 -18.03 40.06 -3.21
C THR A 608 -16.67 39.43 -2.93
N LEU A 609 -16.41 38.28 -3.54
CA LEU A 609 -15.12 37.62 -3.44
C LEU A 609 -14.13 38.24 -4.44
N GLY A 610 -13.07 38.85 -3.90
CA GLY A 610 -11.97 39.38 -4.70
C GLY A 610 -11.05 38.27 -5.23
N LYS A 611 -10.30 38.59 -6.28
CA LYS A 611 -9.26 37.73 -6.86
C LYS A 611 -7.97 38.52 -7.02
N PHE A 612 -6.84 37.85 -6.88
CA PHE A 612 -5.54 38.41 -7.22
C PHE A 612 -4.75 37.39 -8.04
N ASP A 613 -3.89 37.88 -8.93
CA ASP A 613 -2.95 37.07 -9.69
C ASP A 613 -1.68 37.89 -9.94
N THR A 614 -0.57 37.47 -9.36
CA THR A 614 0.72 38.19 -9.45
C THR A 614 1.38 38.10 -10.83
N SER A 615 0.87 37.26 -11.73
CA SER A 615 1.30 37.24 -13.15
C SER A 615 0.70 38.38 -13.98
N THR A 616 -0.38 38.99 -13.50
CA THR A 616 -1.08 40.08 -14.18
C THR A 616 -1.23 41.27 -13.23
N MET A 617 -0.65 42.42 -13.56
CA MET A 617 -0.84 43.61 -12.73
C MET A 617 -2.29 44.11 -12.86
N MET A 618 -3.14 43.79 -11.89
CA MET A 618 -4.54 44.27 -11.85
C MET A 618 -4.60 45.75 -11.46
N THR A 619 -5.48 46.52 -12.10
CA THR A 619 -5.70 47.95 -11.81
C THR A 619 -6.12 48.16 -10.35
N GLY A 620 -5.35 48.95 -9.58
CA GLY A 620 -5.62 49.25 -8.17
C GLY A 620 -4.98 48.29 -7.16
N ILE A 621 -4.45 47.14 -7.61
CA ILE A 621 -3.61 46.25 -6.79
C ILE A 621 -2.15 46.56 -7.14
N THR A 622 -1.38 47.01 -6.15
CA THR A 622 0.07 47.21 -6.34
C THR A 622 0.79 46.04 -5.67
N VAL A 623 1.77 45.44 -6.33
CA VAL A 623 2.75 44.60 -5.66
C VAL A 623 3.83 45.56 -5.17
N THR A 624 3.75 45.99 -3.91
CA THR A 624 4.65 47.06 -3.43
C THR A 624 6.07 46.54 -3.27
N GLN A 625 6.96 47.32 -3.87
CA GLN A 625 8.34 47.04 -4.21
C GLN A 625 9.23 47.16 -2.98
N GLY A 626 9.64 46.01 -2.41
CA GLY A 626 10.91 45.95 -1.69
C GLY A 626 12.06 46.06 -2.69
N SER A 627 13.30 46.29 -2.22
CA SER A 627 14.48 46.63 -3.02
C SER A 627 14.79 45.75 -4.26
N ASN A 628 14.11 44.62 -4.44
CA ASN A 628 14.15 43.77 -5.61
C ASN A 628 12.70 43.50 -6.09
N ASN A 629 12.36 44.00 -7.29
CA ASN A 629 11.05 43.94 -7.97
C ASN A 629 10.46 42.52 -8.16
N LYS A 630 10.01 41.84 -7.08
CA LYS A 630 9.61 40.43 -7.15
C LYS A 630 8.09 40.25 -7.23
N THR A 631 7.61 39.67 -8.33
CA THR A 631 6.20 39.24 -8.51
C THR A 631 6.01 37.73 -8.31
N THR A 632 7.08 37.03 -7.97
CA THR A 632 7.13 35.57 -7.83
C THR A 632 7.70 35.17 -6.48
N LEU A 633 7.49 33.91 -6.11
CA LEU A 633 8.15 33.27 -4.97
C LEU A 633 9.01 32.12 -5.49
N LYS A 634 10.28 32.06 -5.09
CA LYS A 634 11.16 30.95 -5.46
C LYS A 634 10.80 29.73 -4.64
N LEU A 635 10.56 28.60 -5.28
CA LEU A 635 10.32 27.31 -4.63
C LEU A 635 11.36 26.30 -5.10
N LYS A 636 11.80 25.42 -4.21
CA LYS A 636 12.60 24.23 -4.53
C LYS A 636 11.73 23.13 -5.11
N SER A 637 12.31 22.19 -5.85
CA SER A 637 11.57 20.98 -6.23
C SER A 637 11.16 20.20 -4.97
N GLY A 638 9.97 19.63 -4.95
CA GLY A 638 9.42 18.95 -3.79
C GLY A 638 8.75 19.89 -2.79
N LEU A 639 8.77 19.52 -1.50
CA LEU A 639 7.98 20.17 -0.47
C LEU A 639 8.60 21.48 0.01
N ASN A 640 7.83 22.57 -0.01
CA ASN A 640 8.24 23.90 0.44
C ASN A 640 7.29 24.41 1.50
N LYS A 641 7.82 24.94 2.61
CA LYS A 641 7.03 25.69 3.59
C LYS A 641 6.89 27.15 3.14
N VAL A 642 5.67 27.65 3.07
CA VAL A 642 5.38 29.06 2.79
C VAL A 642 4.59 29.65 3.96
N VAL A 643 5.14 30.71 4.53
CA VAL A 643 4.54 31.46 5.63
C VAL A 643 3.80 32.67 5.07
N ILE A 644 2.56 32.83 5.52
CA ILE A 644 1.61 33.87 5.11
C ILE A 644 1.33 34.77 6.31
N THR A 645 1.43 36.07 6.09
CA THR A 645 1.14 37.13 7.06
C THR A 645 0.56 38.36 6.37
N GLY A 646 0.25 39.42 7.12
CA GLY A 646 -0.15 40.71 6.56
C GLY A 646 1.04 41.62 6.26
N GLY A 647 0.83 42.59 5.36
CA GLY A 647 1.81 43.65 5.07
C GLY A 647 1.75 44.77 6.11
N THR A 648 1.78 46.02 5.64
CA THR A 648 1.78 47.22 6.49
C THR A 648 0.41 47.89 6.60
N ALA A 649 -0.48 47.66 5.63
CA ALA A 649 -1.82 48.22 5.64
C ALA A 649 -2.69 47.70 6.80
N ASN A 650 -3.67 48.52 7.20
CA ASN A 650 -4.72 48.18 8.17
C ASN A 650 -4.20 47.48 9.44
N ASN A 651 -3.21 48.07 10.12
CA ASN A 651 -2.59 47.49 11.33
C ASN A 651 -2.11 46.05 11.12
N THR A 652 -1.54 45.77 9.94
CA THR A 652 -1.02 44.45 9.52
C THR A 652 -2.07 43.35 9.36
N ASN A 653 -3.37 43.65 9.45
CA ASN A 653 -4.40 42.62 9.23
C ASN A 653 -4.38 42.16 7.76
N ALA A 654 -4.26 40.85 7.52
CA ALA A 654 -4.44 40.28 6.19
C ALA A 654 -5.93 40.19 5.82
N PRO A 655 -6.29 40.16 4.52
CA PRO A 655 -7.65 39.77 4.12
C PRO A 655 -7.91 38.29 4.46
N ASP A 656 -9.18 37.88 4.47
CA ASP A 656 -9.51 36.45 4.52
C ASP A 656 -9.14 35.84 3.16
N ILE A 657 -8.49 34.67 3.14
CA ILE A 657 -7.94 34.08 1.90
C ILE A 657 -8.50 32.70 1.60
N GLY A 658 -8.80 32.43 0.33
CA GLY A 658 -9.18 31.10 -0.14
C GLY A 658 -7.99 30.30 -0.66
N ASN A 659 -8.28 29.22 -1.39
CA ASN A 659 -7.27 28.38 -2.03
C ASN A 659 -6.30 29.21 -2.87
N LEU A 660 -5.02 28.80 -2.83
CA LEU A 660 -3.91 29.50 -3.45
C LEU A 660 -3.32 28.65 -4.56
N THR A 661 -3.02 29.26 -5.70
CA THR A 661 -2.37 28.59 -6.83
C THR A 661 -0.99 29.17 -7.07
N PHE A 662 0.00 28.28 -7.14
CA PHE A 662 1.39 28.57 -7.44
C PHE A 662 1.67 28.08 -8.86
N LYS A 663 1.91 29.00 -9.79
CA LYS A 663 2.16 28.71 -11.21
C LYS A 663 3.60 29.08 -11.58
N LEU A 664 4.35 28.12 -12.08
CA LEU A 664 5.73 28.29 -12.52
C LEU A 664 5.81 29.36 -13.62
N MET A 665 6.74 30.29 -13.45
CA MET A 665 7.10 31.29 -14.45
C MET A 665 7.94 30.62 -15.55
N THR A 666 7.37 30.42 -16.73
CA THR A 666 8.13 29.95 -17.90
C THR A 666 8.75 31.16 -18.59
N THR A 667 10.07 31.33 -18.49
CA THR A 667 10.78 32.32 -19.31
C THR A 667 10.64 31.91 -20.77
N THR A 668 9.96 32.73 -21.57
CA THR A 668 10.01 32.58 -23.02
C THR A 668 11.44 32.89 -23.42
N SER A 669 12.20 31.88 -23.83
CA SER A 669 13.47 32.13 -24.51
C SER A 669 13.14 32.88 -25.79
N ASN A 670 13.49 34.16 -25.87
CA ASN A 670 13.52 34.88 -27.13
C ASN A 670 14.41 34.08 -28.06
N SER A 671 13.80 33.41 -29.04
CA SER A 671 14.54 32.87 -30.17
C SER A 671 15.18 34.06 -30.87
N GLU A 672 16.51 34.12 -30.79
CA GLU A 672 17.31 35.05 -31.57
C GLU A 672 16.96 34.89 -33.05
N THR A 673 16.18 35.82 -33.59
CA THR A 673 16.11 36.05 -35.04
C THR A 673 17.41 36.73 -35.45
N ASN A 674 18.49 35.96 -35.55
CA ASN A 674 19.64 36.33 -36.35
C ASN A 674 19.23 36.21 -37.82
N THR A 675 18.72 37.32 -38.37
CA THR A 675 18.62 37.50 -39.82
C THR A 675 19.97 38.08 -40.27
N PRO A 676 20.78 37.38 -41.08
CA PRO A 676 22.02 37.93 -41.58
C PRO A 676 21.73 39.02 -42.64
N ALA A 677 22.51 40.10 -42.58
CA ALA A 677 22.67 41.05 -43.68
C ALA A 677 23.72 40.54 -44.67
#